data_AF-A0A177SBJ5-F1
#
_entry.id   AF-A0A177SBJ5-F1
#
_cell.length_a   1.000
_cell.length_b   1.000
_cell.length_c   1.000
_cell.angle_alpha   90.00
_cell.angle_beta   90.00
_cell.angle_gamma   90.00
#
_symmetry.space_group_name_H-M   'P 1'
#
loop_
_entity.id
_entity.type
_entity.pdbx_description
1 polymer ?
#
loop_
_entity_poly.entity_id
_entity_poly.type
_entity_poly.pdbx_seq_one_letter_code
_entity_poly.pdbx_strand_id
1 'polypeptide(L)'
;MKKLVIWVMLSCLILTLGVGPTTAKAETALAKATLLKVGQETTLETGTEEKNTYWYRVNHEAGVEKNASHFELSIDMDQPVQVTAYPSEAMAAEDDTFDRYRTEAEPDEKNLTKLAVPYAWDGPYYVKVEYYPNIEEGKTTKAAHVKLTYNNVKLPVEYELINDISCMAEEALKQTKEEKPMLALMHSIQKQVLSQSDAGRALTSLYYKASPYVVKTLLFNKEKRQQAYEDLKTLKPAMEALVRGTSYTLTKADQQAVDRLYKLSRDASPAVIAEEIDGYANKMDVSKLSGSKLSETFQSLGMNIQSKEATRYIVKLKPGKMNRSMKIAGVQATDVERLSLGNAGDFVIVTEDPTVKGQSATALKQSLNRSSAVEYVEKVQTYRATKDINFDYQWAVNKKTVFEQFENVGIGFEAFQQRFGSKKLTPVKIAVIDTGVDYRLKDLQGKVDIANEKNYVSVNGDGDAIDDNGHGTHVAGVIAATMNNDYGIQGIHQSAQILPVKVLNANGEGETDAIALGIKYAVDHGAKIINMSLGGGESRTMAYMMEYAADHGVTVVAASGNDYDMMVGYPANSEYAISVGATNPLGMVADYSNYGVGLDVVAPGSKVASLIPDGNTVYMDGTSMASPHVAAVAGILKSLNPKLTPTQIEQILRKSAEPLAFENPNDWFDFEEDEDGEKMEPEFPAYVSPVSGYGKVSIPRAISQLNLNGNVNDVYDNQLFVSGTVKTGTKVEVWAALVTKDKNGKETTTNKKLATTTAQAGKYSVKIPRQNQKTVLTVRYANGLDVTSERTEVLPGKAPKAPKVKPVLAGATKMTGTALAGGTITVKDAKQKKIATAKVDAKGHFSAKLPKQVGGSSLIVTVTDIAKRTSKPTIVKVLPAPTAPKVKSVYAGQTKVTGTAEKKLSVYVKDAKKKVIGKGTVSAKGNYSVKIPKQKAKAKLSVYVKNTRGQVSPVTSVTVKKAKK
;
A
#
# COMPACT_ATOMS: atom_id res chain seq x y z
N MET A 1 36.93 -19.83 39.49
CA MET A 1 36.70 -18.41 39.85
C MET A 1 35.80 -17.76 38.78
N LYS A 2 34.56 -18.20 38.55
CA LYS A 2 33.34 -17.67 39.18
C LYS A 2 33.54 -17.09 40.59
N LYS A 3 32.97 -15.90 40.85
CA LYS A 3 32.83 -15.18 42.13
C LYS A 3 34.06 -14.39 42.62
N LEU A 4 34.24 -13.14 42.16
CA LEU A 4 34.71 -12.04 43.05
C LEU A 4 34.61 -10.59 42.48
N VAL A 5 34.13 -10.33 41.26
CA VAL A 5 33.84 -8.95 40.80
C VAL A 5 32.33 -8.67 40.64
N ILE A 6 31.53 -9.71 40.87
CA ILE A 6 30.15 -9.64 41.39
C ILE A 6 30.09 -8.96 42.79
N TRP A 7 31.22 -8.45 43.30
CA TRP A 7 31.33 -7.68 44.55
C TRP A 7 31.61 -6.18 44.36
N VAL A 8 31.68 -5.66 43.12
CA VAL A 8 31.78 -4.19 42.87
C VAL A 8 30.54 -3.66 42.13
N MET A 9 29.58 -4.54 41.81
CA MET A 9 28.21 -4.17 41.41
C MET A 9 27.23 -4.06 42.59
N LEU A 10 27.67 -4.06 43.86
CA LEU A 10 26.73 -3.98 45.00
C LEU A 10 27.23 -3.22 46.25
N SER A 11 28.14 -2.27 46.06
CA SER A 11 28.50 -1.25 47.06
C SER A 11 28.94 0.00 46.28
N CYS A 12 28.08 0.96 45.94
CA CYS A 12 27.14 1.65 46.82
C CYS A 12 25.78 1.89 46.15
N LEU A 13 24.78 1.10 46.53
CA LEU A 13 23.55 1.70 47.03
C LEU A 13 23.77 1.96 48.53
N ILE A 14 23.29 3.10 49.02
CA ILE A 14 23.42 3.66 50.39
C ILE A 14 24.66 4.55 50.59
N LEU A 15 24.46 5.85 50.32
CA LEU A 15 24.92 7.07 51.04
C LEU A 15 24.55 8.23 50.09
N THR A 16 23.43 8.93 50.19
CA THR A 16 22.48 9.13 51.29
C THR A 16 21.12 9.51 50.68
N LEU A 17 20.06 8.89 51.20
CA LEU A 17 18.73 9.52 51.26
C LEU A 17 18.85 10.92 51.90
N GLY A 18 18.05 11.84 51.40
CA GLY A 18 17.98 13.23 51.85
C GLY A 18 18.80 14.09 50.91
N VAL A 19 18.22 14.80 49.95
CA VAL A 19 17.11 15.74 50.15
C VAL A 19 16.20 15.60 48.92
N GLY A 20 14.97 15.09 49.09
CA GLY A 20 13.93 15.39 48.10
C GLY A 20 13.87 16.91 47.95
N PRO A 21 13.60 17.47 46.75
CA PRO A 21 13.48 18.91 46.63
C PRO A 21 12.48 19.35 47.70
N THR A 22 12.93 20.21 48.61
CA THR A 22 12.00 21.00 49.39
C THR A 22 11.12 21.69 48.35
N THR A 23 9.89 21.21 48.19
CA THR A 23 8.85 21.71 47.29
C THR A 23 8.34 23.09 47.72
N ALA A 24 9.19 23.90 48.35
CA ALA A 24 8.87 25.21 48.90
C ALA A 24 9.79 26.33 48.38
N LYS A 25 10.68 26.09 47.40
CA LYS A 25 11.50 27.16 46.78
C LYS A 25 11.39 27.27 45.25
N ALA A 26 11.05 26.21 44.51
CA ALA A 26 10.95 26.27 43.05
C ALA A 26 9.78 27.15 42.56
N GLU A 27 8.60 27.07 43.20
CA GLU A 27 7.42 27.88 42.83
C GLU A 27 7.70 29.39 42.90
N THR A 28 8.53 29.84 43.86
CA THR A 28 8.90 31.27 43.96
C THR A 28 9.94 31.74 42.94
N ALA A 29 10.71 30.83 42.32
CA ALA A 29 11.76 31.16 41.36
C ALA A 29 11.24 31.16 39.91
N LEU A 30 10.38 30.20 39.54
CA LEU A 30 9.72 30.14 38.23
C LEU A 30 8.78 31.34 38.01
N ALA A 31 8.09 31.78 39.06
CA ALA A 31 7.25 32.99 39.02
C ALA A 31 8.05 34.28 38.73
N LYS A 32 9.38 34.27 38.95
CA LYS A 32 10.30 35.38 38.67
C LYS A 32 11.12 35.18 37.39
N ALA A 33 10.78 34.17 36.57
CA ALA A 33 11.50 33.87 35.35
C ALA A 33 11.50 35.06 34.37
N THR A 34 12.67 35.35 33.81
CA THR A 34 12.85 36.47 32.89
C THR A 34 12.23 36.14 31.53
N LEU A 35 11.39 37.03 31.00
CA LEU A 35 10.76 36.82 29.69
C LEU A 35 11.76 37.02 28.55
N LEU A 36 11.97 35.98 27.73
CA LEU A 36 12.66 36.07 26.45
C LEU A 36 11.68 36.53 25.36
N LYS A 37 12.10 37.46 24.51
CA LYS A 37 11.31 37.97 23.38
C LYS A 37 11.98 37.63 22.07
N VAL A 38 11.18 37.36 21.05
CA VAL A 38 11.67 36.97 19.70
C VAL A 38 12.64 38.02 19.16
N GLY A 39 13.81 37.58 18.70
CA GLY A 39 14.85 38.40 18.12
C GLY A 39 15.52 39.37 19.10
N GLN A 40 15.14 39.36 20.38
CA GLN A 40 15.75 40.19 21.40
C GLN A 40 16.88 39.44 22.10
N GLU A 41 18.04 40.09 22.17
CA GLU A 41 19.17 39.64 22.96
C GLU A 41 18.90 39.86 24.46
N THR A 42 19.10 38.82 25.26
CA THR A 42 19.04 38.89 26.72
C THR A 42 20.38 38.50 27.31
N THR A 43 21.01 39.42 28.02
CA THR A 43 22.33 39.22 28.65
C THR A 43 22.20 38.88 30.12
N LEU A 44 23.13 38.07 30.61
CA LEU A 44 23.25 37.61 31.99
C LEU A 44 24.71 37.67 32.39
N GLU A 45 24.99 38.25 33.56
CA GLU A 45 26.25 38.06 34.28
C GLU A 45 25.94 37.16 35.48
N THR A 46 26.63 36.02 35.58
CA THR A 46 26.37 35.05 36.65
C THR A 46 27.05 35.45 37.97
N GLY A 47 26.60 34.86 39.08
CA GLY A 47 27.29 34.93 40.36
C GLY A 47 28.52 34.03 40.39
N THR A 48 29.23 34.08 41.51
CA THR A 48 30.43 33.28 41.76
C THR A 48 30.21 32.21 42.84
N GLU A 49 28.97 31.92 43.19
CA GLU A 49 28.63 30.84 44.14
C GLU A 49 28.93 29.46 43.52
N GLU A 50 29.05 28.41 44.33
CA GLU A 50 29.36 27.04 43.86
C GLU A 50 28.35 26.53 42.81
N LYS A 51 27.10 27.01 42.88
CA LYS A 51 26.05 26.75 41.90
C LYS A 51 25.19 28.00 41.72
N ASN A 52 25.06 28.46 40.49
CA ASN A 52 24.21 29.60 40.14
C ASN A 52 23.12 29.14 39.16
N THR A 53 21.85 29.42 39.46
CA THR A 53 20.70 28.98 38.65
C THR A 53 19.83 30.17 38.27
N TYR A 54 19.54 30.30 36.97
CA TYR A 54 18.72 31.37 36.41
C TYR A 54 17.58 30.80 35.58
N TRP A 55 16.40 31.39 35.74
CA TRP A 55 15.18 30.95 35.04
C TRP A 55 14.70 32.01 34.05
N TYR A 56 14.36 31.53 32.87
CA TYR A 56 13.76 32.29 31.79
C TYR A 56 12.45 31.63 31.35
N ARG A 57 11.58 32.42 30.74
CA ARG A 57 10.33 31.94 30.14
C ARG A 57 10.23 32.40 28.70
N VAL A 58 9.75 31.51 27.84
CA VAL A 58 9.37 31.80 26.46
C VAL A 58 7.86 31.68 26.39
N ASN A 59 7.18 32.80 26.18
CA ASN A 59 5.74 32.79 26.00
C ASN A 59 5.41 32.20 24.62
N HIS A 60 4.35 31.41 24.60
CA HIS A 60 3.82 30.86 23.37
C HIS A 60 2.96 31.91 22.65
N GLU A 61 3.40 32.33 21.46
CA GLU A 61 2.71 33.35 20.67
C GLU A 61 1.64 32.70 19.79
N ALA A 62 0.39 33.17 19.89
CA ALA A 62 -0.71 32.59 19.13
C ALA A 62 -0.46 32.66 17.61
N GLY A 63 -0.49 31.49 16.94
CA GLY A 63 -0.34 31.36 15.49
C GLY A 63 1.10 31.33 15.00
N VAL A 64 2.09 31.22 15.90
CA VAL A 64 3.50 31.05 15.56
C VAL A 64 3.74 29.79 14.69
N GLU A 65 2.93 28.77 14.89
CA GLU A 65 3.00 27.43 14.28
C GLU A 65 2.67 27.45 12.79
N LYS A 66 2.01 28.50 12.32
CA LYS A 66 1.81 28.70 10.88
C LYS A 66 3.13 28.91 10.13
N ASN A 67 4.15 29.38 10.83
CA ASN A 67 5.42 29.83 10.23
C ASN A 67 6.66 29.22 10.87
N ALA A 68 6.58 28.70 12.10
CA ALA A 68 7.70 28.12 12.82
C ALA A 68 7.31 26.85 13.56
N SER A 69 8.14 25.83 13.43
CA SER A 69 7.96 24.54 14.11
C SER A 69 8.55 24.55 15.52
N HIS A 70 9.53 25.43 15.75
CA HIS A 70 10.37 25.43 16.93
C HIS A 70 10.69 26.87 17.35
N PHE A 71 10.99 27.05 18.64
CA PHE A 71 11.88 28.12 19.05
C PHE A 71 13.31 27.62 19.13
N GLU A 72 14.26 28.43 18.67
CA GLU A 72 15.69 28.19 18.75
C GLU A 72 16.32 29.23 19.69
N LEU A 73 17.07 28.76 20.68
CA LEU A 73 17.92 29.57 21.54
C LEU A 73 19.36 29.48 21.04
N SER A 74 19.90 30.62 20.61
CA SER A 74 21.35 30.78 20.40
C SER A 74 21.98 31.22 21.72
N ILE A 75 23.00 30.49 22.15
CA ILE A 75 23.70 30.68 23.42
C ILE A 75 25.13 31.10 23.11
N ASP A 76 25.48 32.32 23.54
CA ASP A 76 26.83 32.89 23.46
C ASP A 76 27.33 33.10 24.90
N MET A 77 28.54 32.66 25.19
CA MET A 77 29.06 32.59 26.55
C MET A 77 30.59 32.63 26.60
N ASP A 78 31.14 33.23 27.66
CA ASP A 78 32.59 33.27 27.88
C ASP A 78 33.09 32.15 28.82
N GLN A 79 32.21 31.39 29.46
CA GLN A 79 32.49 30.22 30.28
C GLN A 79 31.46 29.11 30.02
N PRO A 80 31.79 27.81 30.24
CA PRO A 80 30.83 26.72 30.06
C PRO A 80 29.61 26.85 30.96
N VAL A 81 28.41 26.62 30.40
CA VAL A 81 27.14 26.65 31.12
C VAL A 81 26.25 25.48 30.71
N GLN A 82 25.37 25.04 31.61
CA GLN A 82 24.33 24.08 31.29
C GLN A 82 23.03 24.84 31.00
N VAL A 83 22.43 24.56 29.85
CA VAL A 83 21.13 25.14 29.45
C VAL A 83 20.13 24.01 29.27
N THR A 84 19.02 24.09 29.98
CA THR A 84 17.93 23.11 29.91
C THR A 84 16.63 23.81 29.57
N ALA A 85 15.86 23.27 28.62
CA ALA A 85 14.52 23.77 28.29
C ALA A 85 13.43 22.77 28.70
N TYR A 86 12.30 23.31 29.16
CA TYR A 86 11.16 22.56 29.68
C TYR A 86 9.88 22.96 28.93
N PRO A 87 9.07 21.97 28.51
CA PRO A 87 7.82 22.22 27.79
C PRO A 87 6.72 22.94 28.60
N SER A 88 6.79 22.89 29.94
CA SER A 88 5.78 23.49 30.83
C SER A 88 6.35 23.86 32.20
N GLU A 89 5.59 24.63 32.97
CA GLU A 89 5.95 24.99 34.35
C GLU A 89 6.04 23.78 35.27
N ALA A 90 5.10 22.83 35.15
CA ALA A 90 5.08 21.61 35.97
C ALA A 90 6.35 20.76 35.72
N MET A 91 6.69 20.57 34.44
CA MET A 91 7.91 19.88 34.03
C MET A 91 9.18 20.61 34.52
N ALA A 92 9.19 21.94 34.46
CA ALA A 92 10.30 22.74 35.00
C ALA A 92 10.44 22.62 36.53
N ALA A 93 9.33 22.55 37.26
CA ALA A 93 9.32 22.44 38.73
C ALA A 93 9.88 21.09 39.21
N GLU A 94 9.70 20.04 38.42
CA GLU A 94 10.18 18.68 38.72
C GLU A 94 11.53 18.35 38.07
N ASP A 95 12.11 19.28 37.30
CA ASP A 95 13.28 19.06 36.44
C ASP A 95 13.09 17.86 35.47
N ASP A 96 11.86 17.68 35.00
CA ASP A 96 11.47 16.65 34.04
C ASP A 96 11.50 17.21 32.62
N THR A 97 12.44 16.76 31.79
CA THR A 97 12.52 17.11 30.36
C THR A 97 13.35 16.09 29.61
N PHE A 98 13.24 16.12 28.28
CA PHE A 98 13.94 15.22 27.37
C PHE A 98 15.44 15.57 27.27
N ASP A 99 16.29 14.55 27.11
CA ASP A 99 17.74 14.72 27.01
C ASP A 99 18.16 15.69 25.91
N ARG A 100 17.45 15.70 24.79
CA ARG A 100 17.71 16.62 23.67
C ARG A 100 17.48 18.10 24.01
N TYR A 101 16.80 18.38 25.11
CA TYR A 101 16.58 19.74 25.63
C TYR A 101 17.53 20.11 26.77
N ARG A 102 18.52 19.26 27.05
CA ARG A 102 19.63 19.52 27.95
C ARG A 102 20.89 19.68 27.10
N THR A 103 21.57 20.81 27.22
CA THR A 103 22.81 21.07 26.49
C THR A 103 23.85 21.69 27.40
N GLU A 104 25.09 21.24 27.27
CA GLU A 104 26.26 21.91 27.83
C GLU A 104 26.84 22.80 26.74
N ALA A 105 26.79 24.11 26.95
CA ALA A 105 27.26 25.10 26.01
C ALA A 105 28.69 25.53 26.40
N GLU A 106 29.63 25.34 25.49
CA GLU A 106 31.04 25.74 25.67
C GLU A 106 31.36 26.99 24.84
N PRO A 107 32.29 27.86 25.29
CA PRO A 107 32.71 29.04 24.53
C PRO A 107 33.28 28.70 23.14
N ASP A 108 32.62 29.16 22.07
CA ASP A 108 33.10 29.05 20.68
C ASP A 108 32.78 30.35 19.91
N GLU A 109 33.82 31.09 19.52
CA GLU A 109 33.69 32.37 18.79
C GLU A 109 33.14 32.21 17.36
N LYS A 110 33.10 30.98 16.81
CA LYS A 110 32.69 30.71 15.42
C LYS A 110 31.31 30.05 15.31
N ASN A 111 30.92 29.22 16.28
CA ASN A 111 29.65 28.52 16.26
C ASN A 111 28.96 28.60 17.63
N LEU A 112 27.94 29.45 17.73
CA LEU A 112 27.12 29.51 18.93
C LEU A 112 26.38 28.19 19.16
N THR A 113 26.31 27.75 20.41
CA THR A 113 25.50 26.59 20.79
C THR A 113 24.03 26.91 20.56
N LYS A 114 23.28 25.98 19.96
CA LYS A 114 21.87 26.15 19.64
C LYS A 114 21.02 25.07 20.29
N LEU A 115 19.92 25.48 20.91
CA LEU A 115 18.92 24.59 21.48
C LEU A 115 17.57 24.87 20.83
N ALA A 116 17.03 23.90 20.09
CA ALA A 116 15.74 24.04 19.43
C ALA A 116 14.68 23.17 20.11
N VAL A 117 13.54 23.77 20.43
CA VAL A 117 12.42 23.12 21.12
C VAL A 117 11.14 23.30 20.28
N PRO A 118 10.38 22.23 19.99
CA PRO A 118 9.22 22.30 19.12
C PRO A 118 8.05 23.00 19.83
N TYR A 119 7.25 23.70 19.04
CA TYR A 119 5.93 24.16 19.45
C TYR A 119 4.96 22.99 19.43
N ALA A 120 5.02 22.14 20.45
CA ALA A 120 4.17 20.95 20.57
C ALA A 120 3.31 20.94 21.83
N TRP A 121 3.48 21.92 22.73
CA TRP A 121 2.73 22.04 23.99
C TRP A 121 2.13 23.45 24.15
N ASP A 122 1.21 23.60 25.10
CA ASP A 122 0.50 24.83 25.44
C ASP A 122 1.43 25.99 25.83
N GLY A 123 2.62 25.67 26.34
CA GLY A 123 3.49 26.64 27.00
C GLY A 123 2.84 27.28 28.24
N PRO A 124 3.43 28.36 28.79
CA PRO A 124 4.74 28.89 28.41
C PRO A 124 5.86 27.87 28.65
N TYR A 125 6.93 28.00 27.87
CA TYR A 125 8.12 27.17 27.99
C TYR A 125 9.09 27.81 28.97
N TYR A 126 9.87 27.00 29.67
CA TYR A 126 10.84 27.48 30.66
C TYR A 126 12.25 27.07 30.27
N VAL A 127 13.23 27.92 30.55
CA VAL A 127 14.64 27.67 30.27
C VAL A 127 15.41 27.92 31.55
N LYS A 128 16.19 26.93 31.97
CA LYS A 128 17.09 26.98 33.11
C LYS A 128 18.52 27.10 32.61
N VAL A 129 19.25 28.10 33.09
CA VAL A 129 20.69 28.25 32.86
C VAL A 129 21.40 28.01 34.19
N GLU A 130 22.28 27.03 34.24
CA GLU A 130 23.09 26.67 35.40
C GLU A 130 24.57 26.91 35.11
N TYR A 131 25.25 27.57 36.05
CA TYR A 131 26.67 27.84 35.99
C TYR A 131 27.37 27.33 37.25
N TYR A 132 28.41 26.53 37.03
CA TYR A 132 29.29 25.97 38.05
C TYR A 132 30.70 26.54 37.82
N PRO A 133 31.15 27.53 38.61
CA PRO A 133 32.50 28.06 38.48
C PRO A 133 33.54 26.97 38.76
N ASN A 134 34.62 26.89 37.98
CA ASN A 134 35.74 26.01 38.28
C ASN A 134 36.45 26.49 39.55
N ILE A 135 36.26 25.77 40.66
CA ILE A 135 36.91 26.04 41.94
C ILE A 135 38.25 25.32 41.97
N GLU A 136 39.30 25.95 41.45
CA GLU A 136 40.68 25.52 41.69
C GLU A 136 41.19 26.11 43.01
N GLU A 137 41.78 25.28 43.87
CA GLU A 137 42.31 25.68 45.17
C GLU A 137 43.33 26.83 45.03
N GLY A 138 43.00 28.01 45.55
CA GLY A 138 43.85 29.21 45.49
C GLY A 138 43.61 30.15 44.31
N LYS A 139 42.63 29.91 43.43
CA LYS A 139 42.23 30.84 42.36
C LYS A 139 40.88 31.51 42.65
N THR A 140 40.73 32.77 42.23
CA THR A 140 39.46 33.50 42.29
C THR A 140 38.47 32.96 41.27
N THR A 141 37.28 32.58 41.72
CA THR A 141 36.15 32.17 40.88
C THR A 141 35.71 33.31 39.96
N LYS A 142 35.52 33.02 38.66
CA LYS A 142 35.12 34.01 37.65
C LYS A 142 33.61 33.93 37.42
N ALA A 143 32.94 35.07 37.20
CA ALA A 143 31.57 35.09 36.66
C ALA A 143 31.57 34.74 35.16
N ALA A 144 30.45 34.19 34.69
CA ALA A 144 30.17 33.93 33.28
C ALA A 144 29.28 35.03 32.70
N HIS A 145 29.59 35.48 31.49
CA HIS A 145 28.76 36.34 30.67
C HIS A 145 28.02 35.46 29.67
N VAL A 146 26.70 35.38 29.79
CA VAL A 146 25.85 34.58 28.91
C VAL A 146 24.91 35.50 28.16
N LYS A 147 24.75 35.24 26.87
CA LYS A 147 23.87 35.96 25.96
C LYS A 147 22.95 34.95 25.29
N LEU A 148 21.66 35.12 25.52
CA LEU A 148 20.60 34.28 24.95
C LEU A 148 19.86 35.07 23.87
N THR A 149 19.70 34.47 22.69
CA THR A 149 18.85 35.00 21.62
C THR A 149 17.81 33.96 21.22
N TYR A 150 16.53 34.30 21.39
CA TYR A 150 15.39 33.45 21.02
C TYR A 150 14.89 33.81 19.61
N ASN A 151 14.80 32.82 18.72
CA ASN A 151 14.24 32.96 17.37
C ASN A 151 13.18 31.91 17.06
N ASN A 152 12.21 32.27 16.22
CA ASN A 152 11.24 31.33 15.65
C ASN A 152 11.81 30.71 14.37
N VAL A 153 11.88 29.38 14.30
CA VAL A 153 12.46 28.67 13.15
C VAL A 153 11.56 27.54 12.65
N LYS A 154 11.59 27.32 11.34
CA LYS A 154 11.03 26.11 10.71
C LYS A 154 12.16 25.13 10.44
N LEU A 155 12.18 24.01 11.15
CA LEU A 155 13.13 22.93 10.96
C LEU A 155 12.50 21.84 10.08
N PRO A 156 13.29 21.14 9.24
CA PRO A 156 12.78 20.04 8.44
C PRO A 156 12.48 18.82 9.31
N VAL A 157 11.59 17.95 8.83
CA VAL A 157 11.41 16.60 9.38
C VAL A 157 12.63 15.75 8.98
N GLU A 158 13.31 15.20 9.98
CA GLU A 158 14.46 14.31 9.80
C GLU A 158 14.10 12.89 10.23
N TYR A 159 14.92 11.91 9.85
CA TYR A 159 14.83 10.59 10.46
C TYR A 159 15.24 10.69 11.92
N GLU A 160 14.59 9.89 12.77
CA GLU A 160 15.06 9.72 14.14
C GLU A 160 16.50 9.19 14.13
N LEU A 161 17.35 9.70 15.02
CA LEU A 161 18.70 9.17 15.25
C LEU A 161 18.56 7.85 16.01
N ILE A 162 18.22 6.80 15.26
CA ILE A 162 18.25 5.44 15.78
C ILE A 162 19.72 5.10 16.04
N ASN A 163 20.05 4.80 17.31
CA ASN A 163 21.30 4.11 17.59
C ASN A 163 21.29 2.78 16.82
N ASP A 164 22.24 2.66 15.89
CA ASP A 164 22.63 1.48 15.11
C ASP A 164 21.64 0.89 14.09
N ILE A 165 21.66 1.44 12.86
CA ILE A 165 21.71 0.60 11.64
C ILE A 165 22.65 1.28 10.62
N SER A 166 23.93 0.89 10.65
CA SER A 166 24.95 1.32 9.67
C SER A 166 24.99 0.35 8.48
N CYS A 167 25.19 0.87 7.27
CA CYS A 167 25.43 0.03 6.09
C CYS A 167 26.78 -0.70 6.20
N MET A 168 26.87 -1.96 5.75
CA MET A 168 28.08 -2.79 5.85
C MET A 168 29.35 -2.17 5.20
N ALA A 169 29.21 -1.17 4.31
CA ALA A 169 30.35 -0.41 3.80
C ALA A 169 30.91 0.65 4.73
N GLU A 170 30.02 1.22 5.52
CA GLU A 170 30.33 2.28 6.47
C GLU A 170 31.00 1.67 7.70
N GLU A 171 30.59 0.45 8.06
CA GLU A 171 31.21 -0.38 9.10
C GLU A 171 32.70 -0.70 8.79
N ALA A 172 33.05 -0.93 7.52
CA ALA A 172 34.41 -1.27 7.10
C ALA A 172 35.40 -0.09 7.13
N LEU A 173 34.88 1.14 7.18
CA LEU A 173 35.65 2.39 7.26
C LEU A 173 35.79 2.91 8.70
N LYS A 174 35.09 2.33 9.70
CA LYS A 174 35.17 2.75 11.12
C LYS A 174 36.45 2.25 11.77
N GLN A 175 37.48 3.09 11.96
CA GLN A 175 38.59 2.77 12.89
C GLN A 175 39.07 3.93 13.79
N THR A 176 38.65 5.19 13.61
CA THR A 176 39.08 6.32 14.49
C THR A 176 38.04 7.43 14.75
N LYS A 177 38.29 8.30 15.75
CA LYS A 177 37.46 9.47 16.11
C LYS A 177 37.41 10.57 15.03
N GLU A 178 38.36 10.60 14.10
CA GLU A 178 38.45 11.62 13.03
C GLU A 178 37.59 11.28 11.79
N GLU A 179 37.10 10.04 11.68
CA GLU A 179 36.40 9.50 10.49
C GLU A 179 34.86 9.70 10.51
N LYS A 180 34.25 9.93 11.69
CA LYS A 180 32.80 10.17 11.82
C LYS A 180 32.28 11.40 11.04
N PRO A 181 32.98 12.56 11.04
CA PRO A 181 32.56 13.71 10.23
C PRO A 181 32.64 13.47 8.72
N MET A 182 33.54 12.57 8.28
CA MET A 182 33.66 12.21 6.86
C MET A 182 32.45 11.39 6.41
N LEU A 183 32.03 10.42 7.23
CA LEU A 183 30.85 9.61 6.97
C LEU A 183 29.57 10.47 6.93
N ALA A 184 29.40 11.38 7.89
CA ALA A 184 28.29 12.34 7.91
C ALA A 184 28.26 13.24 6.66
N LEU A 185 29.44 13.63 6.16
CA LEU A 185 29.58 14.43 4.95
C LEU A 185 29.21 13.63 3.68
N MET A 186 29.62 12.37 3.59
CA MET A 186 29.23 11.47 2.50
C MET A 186 27.72 11.22 2.47
N HIS A 187 27.11 11.03 3.64
CA HIS A 187 25.64 10.95 3.77
C HIS A 187 24.96 12.24 3.35
N SER A 188 25.52 13.38 3.70
CA SER A 188 24.98 14.68 3.29
C SER A 188 25.02 14.86 1.78
N ILE A 189 26.07 14.40 1.10
CA ILE A 189 26.14 14.42 -0.37
C ILE A 189 25.06 13.52 -1.00
N GLN A 190 24.90 12.29 -0.50
CA GLN A 190 23.86 11.39 -1.00
C GLN A 190 22.46 11.98 -0.79
N LYS A 191 22.19 12.50 0.40
CA LYS A 191 20.86 12.98 0.81
C LYS A 191 20.51 14.32 0.19
N GLN A 192 21.46 15.25 0.09
CA GLN A 192 21.20 16.63 -0.30
C GLN A 192 21.57 16.93 -1.75
N VAL A 193 22.54 16.22 -2.34
CA VAL A 193 23.10 16.57 -3.66
C VAL A 193 22.69 15.54 -4.70
N LEU A 194 23.06 14.26 -4.51
CA LEU A 194 22.79 13.20 -5.48
C LEU A 194 21.29 12.89 -5.60
N SER A 195 20.51 13.10 -4.54
CA SER A 195 19.06 12.93 -4.55
C SER A 195 18.33 13.91 -5.48
N GLN A 196 18.99 14.98 -5.95
CA GLN A 196 18.37 16.05 -6.74
C GLN A 196 18.11 15.68 -8.20
N SER A 197 18.74 14.63 -8.75
CA SER A 197 18.52 14.21 -10.14
C SER A 197 18.37 12.70 -10.29
N ASP A 198 17.74 12.26 -11.38
CA ASP A 198 17.63 10.83 -11.71
C ASP A 198 19.00 10.17 -11.88
N ALA A 199 19.96 10.87 -12.48
CA ALA A 199 21.32 10.35 -12.63
C ALA A 199 22.09 10.30 -11.30
N GLY A 200 21.85 11.25 -10.37
CA GLY A 200 22.43 11.20 -9.03
C GLY A 200 21.83 10.10 -8.15
N ARG A 201 20.53 9.84 -8.25
CA ARG A 201 19.88 8.70 -7.60
C ARG A 201 20.39 7.37 -8.16
N ALA A 202 20.60 7.28 -9.47
CA ALA A 202 21.19 6.11 -10.09
C ALA A 202 22.67 5.91 -9.70
N LEU A 203 23.43 6.99 -9.48
CA LEU A 203 24.78 6.93 -8.92
C LEU A 203 24.78 6.44 -7.47
N THR A 204 23.76 6.82 -6.69
CA THR A 204 23.55 6.33 -5.32
C THR A 204 23.21 4.84 -5.31
N SER A 205 22.34 4.39 -6.22
CA SER A 205 22.06 2.96 -6.42
C SER A 205 23.32 2.19 -6.83
N LEU A 206 24.11 2.74 -7.75
CA LEU A 206 25.37 2.15 -8.18
C LEU A 206 26.39 2.04 -7.06
N TYR A 207 26.45 3.05 -6.18
CA TYR A 207 27.25 3.00 -4.95
C TYR A 207 26.86 1.81 -4.08
N TYR A 208 25.56 1.56 -3.84
CA TYR A 208 25.10 0.40 -3.08
C TYR A 208 25.36 -0.95 -3.79
N LYS A 209 25.24 -0.99 -5.13
CA LYS A 209 25.60 -2.19 -5.91
C LYS A 209 27.09 -2.53 -5.82
N ALA A 210 27.95 -1.52 -5.87
CA ALA A 210 29.41 -1.68 -5.82
C ALA A 210 29.93 -1.91 -4.39
N SER A 211 29.22 -1.38 -3.40
CA SER A 211 29.59 -1.34 -1.98
C SER A 211 30.07 -2.70 -1.42
N PRO A 212 29.36 -3.84 -1.55
CA PRO A 212 29.81 -5.12 -1.01
C PRO A 212 31.19 -5.57 -1.54
N TYR A 213 31.52 -5.22 -2.78
CA TYR A 213 32.76 -5.64 -3.44
C TYR A 213 33.93 -4.70 -3.12
N VAL A 214 33.65 -3.40 -3.03
CA VAL A 214 34.62 -2.40 -2.54
C VAL A 214 34.96 -2.69 -1.09
N VAL A 215 33.97 -3.02 -0.27
CA VAL A 215 34.12 -3.40 1.14
C VAL A 215 34.96 -4.64 1.29
N LYS A 216 34.65 -5.71 0.54
CA LYS A 216 35.49 -6.91 0.51
C LYS A 216 36.94 -6.56 0.17
N THR A 217 37.17 -5.69 -0.81
CA THR A 217 38.52 -5.27 -1.21
C THR A 217 39.25 -4.48 -0.11
N LEU A 218 38.55 -3.58 0.59
CA LEU A 218 39.11 -2.77 1.67
C LEU A 218 39.33 -3.58 2.96
N LEU A 219 38.44 -4.53 3.26
CA LEU A 219 38.54 -5.42 4.43
C LEU A 219 39.79 -6.28 4.40
N PHE A 220 40.23 -6.74 3.21
CA PHE A 220 41.38 -7.62 3.06
C PHE A 220 42.65 -6.92 2.54
N ASN A 221 42.62 -5.60 2.26
CA ASN A 221 43.78 -4.85 1.81
C ASN A 221 43.94 -3.53 2.59
N LYS A 222 44.83 -3.55 3.59
CA LYS A 222 45.09 -2.43 4.50
C LYS A 222 45.66 -1.19 3.77
N GLU A 223 46.50 -1.38 2.76
CA GLU A 223 47.09 -0.29 1.97
C GLU A 223 46.02 0.44 1.14
N LYS A 224 45.16 -0.31 0.46
CA LYS A 224 44.02 0.26 -0.29
C LYS A 224 43.04 0.99 0.64
N ARG A 225 42.84 0.48 1.85
CA ARG A 225 42.01 1.12 2.88
C ARG A 225 42.58 2.46 3.33
N GLN A 226 43.87 2.51 3.65
CA GLN A 226 44.53 3.77 4.03
C GLN A 226 44.51 4.78 2.88
N GLN A 227 44.80 4.33 1.65
CA GLN A 227 44.81 5.21 0.49
C GLN A 227 43.42 5.79 0.19
N ALA A 228 42.36 4.97 0.28
CA ALA A 228 40.99 5.44 0.11
C ALA A 228 40.60 6.51 1.15
N TYR A 229 41.09 6.36 2.39
CA TYR A 229 40.86 7.35 3.44
C TYR A 229 41.58 8.67 3.17
N GLU A 230 42.86 8.65 2.79
CA GLU A 230 43.60 9.87 2.43
C GLU A 230 43.01 10.59 1.21
N ASP A 231 42.46 9.83 0.27
CA ASP A 231 41.78 10.38 -0.91
C ASP A 231 40.46 11.08 -0.52
N LEU A 232 39.68 10.49 0.40
CA LEU A 232 38.48 11.13 0.96
C LEU A 232 38.82 12.39 1.77
N LYS A 233 39.91 12.37 2.53
CA LYS A 233 40.40 13.55 3.27
C LYS A 233 40.79 14.69 2.32
N THR A 234 41.44 14.35 1.21
CA THR A 234 41.80 15.31 0.16
C THR A 234 40.54 15.97 -0.44
N LEU A 235 39.48 15.19 -0.67
CA LEU A 235 38.22 15.67 -1.26
C LEU A 235 37.29 16.39 -0.29
N LYS A 236 37.58 16.38 1.02
CA LYS A 236 36.72 16.97 2.06
C LYS A 236 36.27 18.41 1.76
N PRO A 237 37.15 19.34 1.35
CA PRO A 237 36.73 20.73 1.09
C PRO A 237 35.76 20.84 -0.09
N ALA A 238 35.97 20.05 -1.14
CA ALA A 238 35.07 19.97 -2.28
C ALA A 238 33.70 19.39 -1.88
N MET A 239 33.72 18.34 -1.06
CA MET A 239 32.52 17.69 -0.51
C MET A 239 31.72 18.62 0.40
N GLU A 240 32.37 19.40 1.27
CA GLU A 240 31.70 20.41 2.09
C GLU A 240 31.10 21.54 1.25
N ALA A 241 31.82 22.00 0.23
CA ALA A 241 31.30 23.02 -0.67
C ALA A 241 30.09 22.51 -1.48
N LEU A 242 30.11 21.23 -1.86
CA LEU A 242 29.01 20.55 -2.55
C LEU A 242 27.75 20.54 -1.69
N VAL A 243 27.88 20.15 -0.42
CA VAL A 243 26.77 20.09 0.54
C VAL A 243 26.25 21.49 0.88
N ARG A 244 27.13 22.48 1.03
CA ARG A 244 26.74 23.86 1.37
C ARG A 244 26.22 24.67 0.19
N GLY A 245 26.24 24.13 -1.04
CA GLY A 245 25.85 24.84 -2.26
C GLY A 245 26.74 26.05 -2.56
N THR A 246 27.99 26.03 -2.11
CA THR A 246 28.96 27.13 -2.29
C THR A 246 29.88 26.88 -3.46
N SER A 247 30.37 27.94 -4.11
CA SER A 247 31.31 27.80 -5.23
C SER A 247 32.63 27.18 -4.79
N TYR A 248 33.09 26.15 -5.49
CA TYR A 248 34.41 25.53 -5.31
C TYR A 248 35.00 25.17 -6.67
N THR A 249 36.30 25.37 -6.82
CA THR A 249 37.05 25.00 -8.04
C THR A 249 37.93 23.82 -7.72
N LEU A 250 37.74 22.71 -8.45
CA LEU A 250 38.44 21.45 -8.20
C LEU A 250 39.95 21.62 -8.49
N THR A 251 40.78 21.16 -7.55
CA THR A 251 42.24 21.28 -7.62
C THR A 251 42.87 20.08 -8.35
N LYS A 252 44.18 20.17 -8.63
CA LYS A 252 44.96 19.02 -9.12
C LYS A 252 45.02 17.86 -8.10
N ALA A 253 44.95 18.18 -6.81
CA ALA A 253 44.92 17.16 -5.75
C ALA A 253 43.56 16.44 -5.72
N ASP A 254 42.47 17.19 -5.90
CA ASP A 254 41.11 16.63 -5.99
C ASP A 254 41.00 15.67 -7.19
N GLN A 255 41.52 16.06 -8.36
CA GLN A 255 41.57 15.20 -9.54
C GLN A 255 42.24 13.85 -9.23
N GLN A 256 43.43 13.88 -8.64
CA GLN A 256 44.20 12.67 -8.35
C GLN A 256 43.50 11.75 -7.33
N ALA A 257 42.79 12.33 -6.35
CA ALA A 257 42.01 11.58 -5.38
C ALA A 257 40.78 10.93 -6.03
N VAL A 258 40.05 11.65 -6.90
CA VAL A 258 38.92 11.10 -7.66
C VAL A 258 39.37 9.95 -8.56
N ASP A 259 40.50 10.09 -9.27
CA ASP A 259 41.03 9.04 -10.15
C ASP A 259 41.33 7.73 -9.41
N ARG A 260 41.91 7.82 -8.20
CA ARG A 260 42.23 6.66 -7.37
C ARG A 260 40.98 5.98 -6.81
N LEU A 261 40.01 6.76 -6.33
CA LEU A 261 38.73 6.23 -5.80
C LEU A 261 37.86 5.62 -6.90
N TYR A 262 37.83 6.23 -8.09
CA TYR A 262 37.18 5.68 -9.28
C TYR A 262 37.79 4.32 -9.64
N LYS A 263 39.12 4.25 -9.76
CA LYS A 263 39.82 3.01 -10.09
C LYS A 263 39.58 1.92 -9.05
N LEU A 264 39.63 2.26 -7.76
CA LEU A 264 39.33 1.32 -6.68
C LEU A 264 37.91 0.75 -6.81
N SER A 265 36.92 1.62 -7.04
CA SER A 265 35.50 1.23 -7.11
C SER A 265 35.22 0.35 -8.32
N ARG A 266 35.82 0.70 -9.46
CA ARG A 266 35.74 -0.05 -10.71
C ARG A 266 36.42 -1.41 -10.60
N ASP A 267 37.69 -1.45 -10.20
CA ASP A 267 38.50 -2.67 -10.15
C ASP A 267 37.99 -3.67 -9.10
N ALA A 268 37.33 -3.17 -8.04
CA ALA A 268 36.70 -4.02 -7.03
C ALA A 268 35.39 -4.65 -7.49
N SER A 269 34.70 -4.06 -8.47
CA SER A 269 33.32 -4.43 -8.83
C SER A 269 33.25 -5.48 -9.96
N PRO A 270 32.20 -6.33 -10.00
CA PRO A 270 31.95 -7.23 -11.13
C PRO A 270 31.80 -6.47 -12.45
N ALA A 271 32.11 -7.13 -13.59
CA ALA A 271 32.16 -6.49 -14.91
C ALA A 271 30.90 -5.66 -15.26
N VAL A 272 29.71 -6.13 -14.91
CA VAL A 272 28.44 -5.43 -15.14
C VAL A 272 28.36 -4.12 -14.34
N ILE A 273 28.82 -4.15 -13.08
CA ILE A 273 28.83 -2.97 -12.21
C ILE A 273 29.98 -2.02 -12.60
N ALA A 274 31.14 -2.56 -13.00
CA ALA A 274 32.26 -1.78 -13.54
C ALA A 274 31.87 -1.04 -14.83
N GLU A 275 31.07 -1.64 -15.71
CA GLU A 275 30.56 -0.98 -16.92
C GLU A 275 29.57 0.16 -16.57
N GLU A 276 28.72 -0.02 -15.56
CA GLU A 276 27.88 1.06 -15.02
C GLU A 276 28.73 2.19 -14.42
N ILE A 277 29.81 1.87 -13.69
CA ILE A 277 30.77 2.84 -13.11
C ILE A 277 31.46 3.65 -14.22
N ASP A 278 31.95 2.97 -15.27
CA ASP A 278 32.58 3.61 -16.44
C ASP A 278 31.57 4.53 -17.16
N GLY A 279 30.31 4.12 -17.24
CA GLY A 279 29.23 4.89 -17.83
C GLY A 279 28.99 6.24 -17.14
N TYR A 280 29.01 6.29 -15.80
CA TYR A 280 28.86 7.54 -15.06
C TYR A 280 30.14 8.38 -15.03
N ALA A 281 31.30 7.73 -14.92
CA ALA A 281 32.59 8.41 -14.99
C ALA A 281 32.78 9.19 -16.30
N ASN A 282 32.38 8.59 -17.42
CA ASN A 282 32.42 9.24 -18.73
C ASN A 282 31.41 10.40 -18.84
N LYS A 283 30.22 10.27 -18.24
CA LYS A 283 29.22 11.36 -18.22
C LYS A 283 29.66 12.56 -17.40
N MET A 284 30.38 12.32 -16.31
CA MET A 284 30.91 13.38 -15.42
C MET A 284 32.25 13.96 -15.89
N ASP A 285 32.82 13.42 -16.98
CA ASP A 285 34.19 13.68 -17.43
C ASP A 285 35.19 13.67 -16.26
N VAL A 286 35.16 12.61 -15.44
CA VAL A 286 36.00 12.50 -14.23
C VAL A 286 37.49 12.56 -14.54
N SER A 287 37.88 12.41 -15.81
CA SER A 287 39.26 12.52 -16.29
C SER A 287 39.80 13.96 -16.37
N LYS A 288 38.93 14.98 -16.29
CA LYS A 288 39.26 16.41 -16.49
C LYS A 288 38.53 17.36 -15.54
N LEU A 289 38.61 17.08 -14.24
CA LEU A 289 38.00 17.88 -13.18
C LEU A 289 38.84 19.07 -12.74
N SER A 290 40.18 18.98 -12.77
CA SER A 290 41.05 20.06 -12.28
C SER A 290 40.81 21.38 -13.04
N GLY A 291 40.49 22.45 -12.30
CA GLY A 291 40.21 23.78 -12.82
C GLY A 291 38.75 24.01 -13.22
N SER A 292 37.92 22.96 -13.22
CA SER A 292 36.47 23.08 -13.41
C SER A 292 35.79 23.57 -12.13
N LYS A 293 34.64 24.25 -12.29
CA LYS A 293 33.78 24.53 -11.13
C LYS A 293 33.03 23.26 -10.74
N LEU A 294 32.93 23.04 -9.45
CA LEU A 294 32.17 21.93 -8.87
C LEU A 294 30.72 21.88 -9.39
N SER A 295 30.08 23.03 -9.62
CA SER A 295 28.74 23.11 -10.22
C SER A 295 28.66 22.59 -11.65
N GLU A 296 29.72 22.76 -12.45
CA GLU A 296 29.77 22.34 -13.85
C GLU A 296 29.91 20.82 -13.97
N THR A 297 30.70 20.19 -13.07
CA THR A 297 30.89 18.73 -13.01
C THR A 297 29.59 17.96 -12.77
N PHE A 298 28.70 18.50 -11.95
CA PHE A 298 27.44 17.84 -11.57
C PHE A 298 26.27 18.22 -12.50
N GLN A 299 26.43 19.25 -13.32
CA GLN A 299 25.42 19.68 -14.30
C GLN A 299 25.19 18.63 -15.40
N SER A 300 26.23 17.89 -15.80
CA SER A 300 26.15 16.81 -16.79
C SER A 300 25.27 15.63 -16.33
N LEU A 301 25.04 15.53 -15.01
CA LEU A 301 24.13 14.57 -14.39
C LEU A 301 22.73 15.17 -14.12
N GLY A 302 22.42 16.34 -14.68
CA GLY A 302 21.14 17.01 -14.48
C GLY A 302 20.91 17.51 -13.06
N MET A 303 21.97 17.67 -12.26
CA MET A 303 21.89 18.30 -10.94
C MET A 303 22.08 19.80 -11.07
N ASN A 304 21.16 20.57 -10.48
CA ASN A 304 21.23 22.03 -10.48
C ASN A 304 21.62 22.49 -9.08
N ILE A 305 22.93 22.59 -8.83
CA ILE A 305 23.47 23.10 -7.56
C ILE A 305 23.17 24.59 -7.52
N GLN A 306 22.01 24.97 -6.98
CA GLN A 306 21.56 26.36 -6.93
C GLN A 306 22.53 27.21 -6.12
N SER A 307 23.26 28.09 -6.79
CA SER A 307 23.72 29.33 -6.16
C SER A 307 22.48 30.17 -5.87
N LYS A 308 22.17 30.38 -4.58
CA LYS A 308 21.10 31.24 -4.02
C LYS A 308 20.45 32.22 -5.03
N GLU A 309 19.14 32.11 -5.27
CA GLU A 309 18.39 33.07 -6.10
C GLU A 309 18.40 34.49 -5.50
N ALA A 310 18.43 35.47 -6.40
CA ALA A 310 18.40 36.89 -6.09
C ALA A 310 17.05 37.34 -5.47
N THR A 311 17.11 38.04 -4.34
CA THR A 311 16.02 38.79 -3.69
C THR A 311 15.36 39.79 -4.64
N ARG A 312 14.02 39.79 -4.69
CA ARG A 312 13.20 40.68 -5.54
C ARG A 312 12.32 41.64 -4.72
N TYR A 313 12.17 42.86 -5.23
CA TYR A 313 11.35 43.93 -4.64
C TYR A 313 10.29 44.44 -5.62
N ILE A 314 9.05 44.60 -5.15
CA ILE A 314 8.01 45.41 -5.79
C ILE A 314 8.25 46.87 -5.39
N VAL A 315 8.32 47.75 -6.38
CA VAL A 315 8.54 49.18 -6.20
C VAL A 315 7.36 49.93 -6.78
N LYS A 316 6.59 50.60 -5.92
CA LYS A 316 5.56 51.55 -6.37
C LYS A 316 6.22 52.86 -6.72
N LEU A 317 5.93 53.39 -7.91
CA LEU A 317 6.40 54.69 -8.35
C LEU A 317 5.36 55.77 -8.09
N LYS A 318 5.81 56.97 -7.73
CA LYS A 318 4.94 58.15 -7.59
C LYS A 318 4.38 58.59 -8.96
N PRO A 319 3.17 59.19 -9.03
CA PRO A 319 2.56 59.63 -10.27
C PRO A 319 3.49 60.52 -11.14
N GLY A 320 3.54 60.25 -12.45
CA GLY A 320 4.32 61.05 -13.41
C GLY A 320 5.83 60.75 -13.45
N LYS A 321 6.34 59.75 -12.72
CA LYS A 321 7.77 59.38 -12.70
C LYS A 321 8.16 58.27 -13.69
N MET A 322 7.34 58.01 -14.72
CA MET A 322 7.62 57.06 -15.79
C MET A 322 8.62 57.63 -16.82
N ASN A 323 9.92 57.41 -16.65
CA ASN A 323 10.90 57.66 -17.73
C ASN A 323 11.67 56.38 -18.12
N ARG A 324 11.91 56.21 -19.42
CA ARG A 324 12.39 54.98 -20.10
C ARG A 324 13.82 54.52 -19.75
N SER A 325 14.51 55.16 -18.81
CA SER A 325 15.83 54.75 -18.32
C SER A 325 15.96 55.07 -16.83
N MET A 326 15.36 54.22 -16.00
CA MET A 326 15.36 54.42 -14.56
C MET A 326 16.73 54.04 -13.98
N LYS A 327 17.57 55.03 -13.68
CA LYS A 327 18.73 54.85 -12.80
C LYS A 327 18.25 54.87 -11.35
N ILE A 328 18.42 53.77 -10.63
CA ILE A 328 18.06 53.68 -9.22
C ILE A 328 19.35 53.87 -8.42
N ALA A 329 19.51 55.05 -7.82
CA ALA A 329 20.70 55.46 -7.05
C ALA A 329 22.06 55.21 -7.74
N GLY A 330 22.15 55.47 -9.05
CA GLY A 330 23.42 55.39 -9.79
C GLY A 330 23.78 54.01 -10.33
N VAL A 331 23.01 52.96 -10.04
CA VAL A 331 23.21 51.60 -10.61
C VAL A 331 22.19 51.37 -11.74
N GLN A 332 22.65 50.82 -12.87
CA GLN A 332 21.75 50.32 -13.91
C GLN A 332 21.09 49.04 -13.39
N ALA A 333 19.78 49.07 -13.14
CA ALA A 333 19.03 47.85 -12.87
C ALA A 333 18.93 47.05 -14.18
N THR A 334 19.55 45.88 -14.21
CA THR A 334 19.70 45.03 -15.40
C THR A 334 18.40 44.29 -15.76
N ASP A 335 17.54 44.02 -14.77
CA ASP A 335 16.22 43.42 -14.95
C ASP A 335 15.15 44.21 -14.18
N VAL A 336 14.41 45.06 -14.90
CA VAL A 336 13.24 45.79 -14.38
C VAL A 336 12.00 45.28 -15.09
N GLU A 337 11.22 44.44 -14.41
CA GLU A 337 9.95 43.93 -14.94
C GLU A 337 8.81 44.88 -14.56
N ARG A 338 7.92 45.20 -15.50
CA ARG A 338 6.76 46.07 -15.23
C ARG A 338 5.55 45.26 -14.83
N LEU A 339 4.94 45.60 -13.69
CA LEU A 339 3.70 45.00 -13.24
C LEU A 339 2.51 45.83 -13.71
N SER A 340 1.57 45.20 -14.41
CA SER A 340 0.32 45.83 -14.85
C SER A 340 -0.73 45.78 -13.73
N LEU A 341 -0.47 46.50 -12.64
CA LEU A 341 -1.36 46.65 -11.49
C LEU A 341 -1.81 48.12 -11.41
N GLY A 342 -3.12 48.39 -11.43
CA GLY A 342 -3.63 49.76 -11.52
C GLY A 342 -3.29 50.43 -12.86
N ASN A 343 -2.84 51.69 -12.85
CA ASN A 343 -2.39 52.36 -14.07
C ASN A 343 -1.07 51.76 -14.59
N ALA A 344 -0.94 51.58 -15.91
CA ALA A 344 0.23 50.94 -16.50
C ALA A 344 1.53 51.70 -16.18
N GLY A 345 2.50 51.01 -15.58
CA GLY A 345 3.81 51.56 -15.23
C GLY A 345 3.96 52.09 -13.81
N ASP A 346 2.92 51.94 -12.99
CA ASP A 346 2.91 52.36 -11.59
C ASP A 346 3.73 51.46 -10.65
N PHE A 347 3.99 50.22 -11.07
CA PHE A 347 4.68 49.20 -10.29
C PHE A 347 5.77 48.54 -11.13
N VAL A 348 6.96 48.39 -10.54
CA VAL A 348 8.08 47.68 -11.16
C VAL A 348 8.68 46.66 -10.19
N ILE A 349 9.20 45.56 -10.70
CA ILE A 349 10.01 44.61 -9.93
C ILE A 349 11.47 44.93 -10.15
N VAL A 350 12.24 44.97 -9.06
CA VAL A 350 13.69 45.14 -9.07
C VAL A 350 14.33 43.94 -8.37
N THR A 351 15.22 43.26 -9.09
CA THR A 351 15.96 42.08 -8.62
C THR A 351 17.36 42.48 -8.16
N GLU A 352 17.89 41.86 -7.09
CA GLU A 352 19.29 42.08 -6.69
C GLU A 352 20.27 41.45 -7.69
N ASP A 353 21.41 42.10 -7.92
CA ASP A 353 22.51 41.55 -8.71
C ASP A 353 23.73 41.37 -7.80
N PRO A 354 24.01 40.13 -7.34
CA PRO A 354 25.10 39.87 -6.39
C PRO A 354 26.49 40.04 -7.02
N THR A 355 26.60 40.25 -8.33
CA THR A 355 27.86 40.52 -9.02
C THR A 355 28.30 41.99 -8.90
N VAL A 356 27.40 42.89 -8.49
CA VAL A 356 27.68 44.32 -8.30
C VAL A 356 28.22 44.58 -6.89
N LYS A 357 29.46 45.05 -6.81
CA LYS A 357 30.16 45.32 -5.55
C LYS A 357 29.39 46.35 -4.69
N GLY A 358 28.89 45.92 -3.54
CA GLY A 358 28.16 46.77 -2.58
C GLY A 358 26.63 46.74 -2.69
N GLN A 359 26.05 45.94 -3.59
CA GLN A 359 24.60 45.83 -3.78
C GLN A 359 24.01 44.61 -3.06
N SER A 360 23.99 44.61 -1.72
CA SER A 360 23.23 43.60 -0.96
C SER A 360 21.71 43.85 -1.04
N ALA A 361 20.88 42.83 -0.81
CA ALA A 361 19.42 42.98 -0.65
C ALA A 361 19.04 44.19 0.23
N THR A 362 19.74 44.36 1.36
CA THR A 362 19.52 45.45 2.32
C THR A 362 19.93 46.81 1.75
N ALA A 363 21.09 46.89 1.09
CA ALA A 363 21.57 48.13 0.47
C ALA A 363 20.67 48.56 -0.71
N LEU A 364 20.21 47.60 -1.51
CA LEU A 364 19.25 47.82 -2.60
C LEU A 364 17.91 48.35 -2.07
N LYS A 365 17.35 47.73 -1.02
CA LYS A 365 16.12 48.18 -0.37
C LYS A 365 16.24 49.60 0.20
N GLN A 366 17.34 49.88 0.90
CA GLN A 366 17.61 51.23 1.45
C GLN A 366 17.75 52.28 0.35
N SER A 367 18.43 51.94 -0.74
CA SER A 367 18.59 52.78 -1.93
C SER A 367 17.25 53.09 -2.60
N LEU A 368 16.44 52.06 -2.84
CA LEU A 368 15.09 52.21 -3.40
C LEU A 368 14.20 53.08 -2.52
N ASN A 369 14.24 52.88 -1.19
CA ASN A 369 13.47 53.69 -0.22
C ASN A 369 13.91 55.16 -0.16
N ARG A 370 15.16 55.48 -0.49
CA ARG A 370 15.68 56.87 -0.53
C ARG A 370 15.37 57.59 -1.84
N SER A 371 14.88 56.89 -2.86
CA SER A 371 14.61 57.47 -4.17
C SER A 371 13.38 58.38 -4.14
N SER A 372 13.51 59.61 -4.65
CA SER A 372 12.40 60.56 -4.74
C SER A 372 11.30 60.14 -5.71
N ALA A 373 11.57 59.15 -6.58
CA ALA A 373 10.62 58.58 -7.53
C ALA A 373 9.78 57.42 -6.96
N VAL A 374 10.20 56.87 -5.82
CA VAL A 374 9.59 55.69 -5.20
C VAL A 374 8.62 56.13 -4.12
N GLU A 375 7.43 55.54 -4.14
CA GLU A 375 6.40 55.75 -3.13
C GLU A 375 6.57 54.77 -1.98
N TYR A 376 6.79 53.48 -2.30
CA TYR A 376 7.21 52.46 -1.35
C TYR A 376 7.91 51.30 -2.04
N VAL A 377 8.62 50.50 -1.24
CA VAL A 377 9.32 49.29 -1.67
C VAL A 377 8.86 48.15 -0.79
N GLU A 378 8.35 47.10 -1.41
CA GLU A 378 7.91 45.88 -0.76
C GLU A 378 8.74 44.71 -1.27
N LYS A 379 9.15 43.79 -0.40
CA LYS A 379 9.79 42.56 -0.85
C LYS A 379 8.71 41.67 -1.47
N VAL A 380 8.97 41.05 -2.63
CA VAL A 380 8.02 40.07 -3.20
C VAL A 380 7.80 38.96 -2.18
N GLN A 381 6.55 38.78 -1.72
CA GLN A 381 6.15 37.73 -0.80
C GLN A 381 5.41 36.62 -1.55
N THR A 382 5.49 35.39 -1.03
CA THR A 382 4.74 34.24 -1.56
C THR A 382 3.65 33.85 -0.56
N TYR A 383 2.39 33.84 -0.99
CA TYR A 383 1.26 33.38 -0.17
C TYR A 383 0.91 31.92 -0.50
N ARG A 384 0.62 31.10 0.52
CA ARG A 384 0.11 29.73 0.42
C ARG A 384 -1.09 29.54 1.35
N ALA A 385 -2.03 28.65 1.00
CA ALA A 385 -3.07 28.21 1.92
C ALA A 385 -2.44 27.40 3.07
N THR A 386 -2.84 27.66 4.33
CA THR A 386 -2.19 27.06 5.51
C THR A 386 -2.74 25.65 5.77
N LYS A 387 -1.87 24.66 5.55
CA LYS A 387 -1.95 23.29 6.09
C LYS A 387 -1.06 23.24 7.34
N ASP A 388 -1.24 22.23 8.20
CA ASP A 388 -0.40 22.03 9.38
C ASP A 388 1.10 22.01 9.01
N ILE A 389 1.97 22.47 9.91
CA ILE A 389 3.31 22.92 9.52
C ILE A 389 4.19 21.83 8.87
N ASN A 390 3.97 20.56 9.25
CA ASN A 390 4.66 19.39 8.70
C ASN A 390 3.80 18.53 7.78
N PHE A 391 2.58 18.95 7.43
CA PHE A 391 1.69 18.20 6.54
C PHE A 391 2.33 17.86 5.19
N ASP A 392 3.12 18.78 4.63
CA ASP A 392 3.80 18.58 3.34
C ASP A 392 4.82 17.42 3.38
N TYR A 393 5.27 16.98 4.56
CA TYR A 393 6.14 15.83 4.75
C TYR A 393 5.38 14.48 4.80
N GLN A 394 4.06 14.48 4.97
CA GLN A 394 3.26 13.26 5.08
C GLN A 394 2.80 12.71 3.71
N TRP A 395 3.75 12.19 2.91
CA TRP A 395 3.43 11.61 1.59
C TRP A 395 2.33 10.55 1.63
N ALA A 396 2.20 9.82 2.74
CA ALA A 396 1.23 8.74 2.92
C ALA A 396 -0.23 9.21 2.88
N VAL A 397 -0.51 10.45 3.29
CA VAL A 397 -1.85 11.07 3.25
C VAL A 397 -1.99 12.09 2.12
N ASN A 398 -0.88 12.55 1.56
CA ASN A 398 -0.83 13.53 0.48
C ASN A 398 -1.03 12.89 -0.90
N LYS A 399 -1.63 13.65 -1.82
CA LYS A 399 -1.65 13.27 -3.24
C LYS A 399 -0.25 13.26 -3.85
N LYS A 400 0.58 14.24 -3.47
CA LYS A 400 1.96 14.36 -3.92
C LYS A 400 2.88 13.59 -2.98
N THR A 401 3.86 12.92 -3.54
CA THR A 401 4.93 12.27 -2.76
C THR A 401 6.17 13.14 -2.75
N VAL A 402 7.20 12.67 -2.06
CA VAL A 402 8.57 13.22 -2.14
C VAL A 402 9.17 13.12 -3.55
N PHE A 403 8.56 12.35 -4.46
CA PHE A 403 8.97 12.20 -5.85
C PHE A 403 7.84 12.64 -6.80
N GLU A 404 8.00 13.80 -7.45
CA GLU A 404 6.93 14.41 -8.27
C GLU A 404 6.38 13.50 -9.38
N GLN A 405 7.15 12.51 -9.84
CA GLN A 405 6.76 11.53 -10.86
C GLN A 405 5.72 10.51 -10.36
N PHE A 406 5.58 10.33 -9.04
CA PHE A 406 4.69 9.36 -8.42
C PHE A 406 3.60 10.10 -7.63
N GLU A 407 2.44 10.29 -8.27
CA GLU A 407 1.24 10.85 -7.62
C GLU A 407 0.27 9.75 -7.17
N ASN A 408 -0.50 10.00 -6.10
CA ASN A 408 -1.56 9.14 -5.56
C ASN A 408 -1.10 7.75 -5.07
N VAL A 409 0.16 7.60 -4.66
CA VAL A 409 0.65 6.31 -4.14
C VAL A 409 0.37 6.11 -2.65
N GLY A 410 0.00 7.16 -1.90
CA GLY A 410 -0.46 7.08 -0.51
C GLY A 410 -1.84 6.40 -0.35
N ILE A 411 -2.46 6.57 0.81
CA ILE A 411 -3.72 5.88 1.18
C ILE A 411 -5.00 6.57 0.68
N GLY A 412 -4.85 7.67 -0.07
CA GLY A 412 -5.97 8.40 -0.67
C GLY A 412 -6.74 9.30 0.32
N PHE A 413 -6.09 9.79 1.38
CA PHE A 413 -6.71 10.63 2.40
C PHE A 413 -7.25 11.96 1.85
N GLU A 414 -6.51 12.71 1.03
CA GLU A 414 -7.03 13.94 0.41
C GLU A 414 -8.28 13.67 -0.46
N ALA A 415 -8.30 12.55 -1.19
CA ALA A 415 -9.47 12.14 -1.98
C ALA A 415 -10.65 11.74 -1.08
N PHE A 416 -10.38 11.14 0.09
CA PHE A 416 -11.39 10.89 1.10
C PHE A 416 -11.97 12.19 1.65
N GLN A 417 -11.15 13.16 2.05
CA GLN A 417 -11.61 14.46 2.55
C GLN A 417 -12.49 15.18 1.52
N GLN A 418 -12.06 15.20 0.25
CA GLN A 418 -12.83 15.83 -0.84
C GLN A 418 -14.17 15.15 -1.12
N ARG A 419 -14.24 13.82 -1.09
CA ARG A 419 -15.43 13.05 -1.50
C ARG A 419 -16.39 12.76 -0.35
N PHE A 420 -15.86 12.60 0.85
CA PHE A 420 -16.57 12.05 2.01
C PHE A 420 -16.35 12.86 3.29
N GLY A 421 -15.57 13.94 3.30
CA GLY A 421 -15.27 14.73 4.51
C GLY A 421 -16.49 15.37 5.17
N SER A 422 -17.60 15.55 4.44
CA SER A 422 -18.87 16.00 5.00
C SER A 422 -19.67 14.91 5.73
N LYS A 423 -19.27 13.63 5.62
CA LYS A 423 -19.95 12.55 6.34
C LYS A 423 -19.60 12.61 7.82
N LYS A 424 -20.64 12.63 8.66
CA LYS A 424 -20.48 12.52 10.10
C LYS A 424 -19.99 11.11 10.46
N LEU A 425 -18.80 11.02 11.05
CA LEU A 425 -18.27 9.79 11.62
C LEU A 425 -18.70 9.69 13.09
N THR A 426 -19.16 8.52 13.50
CA THR A 426 -19.40 8.25 14.94
C THR A 426 -18.07 8.00 15.64
N PRO A 427 -17.87 8.44 16.89
CA PRO A 427 -16.62 8.17 17.59
C PRO A 427 -16.34 6.67 17.72
N VAL A 428 -15.10 6.28 17.46
CA VAL A 428 -14.64 4.89 17.57
C VAL A 428 -13.39 4.84 18.43
N LYS A 429 -13.42 3.99 19.47
CA LYS A 429 -12.25 3.74 20.30
C LYS A 429 -11.31 2.75 19.60
N ILE A 430 -10.06 3.18 19.39
CA ILE A 430 -8.98 2.38 18.79
C ILE A 430 -7.90 2.20 19.84
N ALA A 431 -7.62 0.96 20.24
CA ALA A 431 -6.53 0.69 21.16
C ALA A 431 -5.19 0.64 20.42
N VAL A 432 -4.19 1.31 20.98
CA VAL A 432 -2.79 1.23 20.54
C VAL A 432 -2.06 0.43 21.61
N ILE A 433 -1.77 -0.84 21.28
CA ILE A 433 -1.05 -1.78 22.14
C ILE A 433 0.43 -1.69 21.75
N ASP A 434 1.21 -0.89 22.50
CA ASP A 434 2.53 -0.41 22.06
C ASP A 434 3.41 0.07 23.24
N THR A 435 4.38 0.98 23.03
CA THR A 435 5.26 1.58 24.06
C THR A 435 4.59 2.64 24.93
N GLY A 436 3.34 3.00 24.65
CA GLY A 436 2.63 4.10 25.31
C GLY A 436 2.24 5.19 24.31
N VAL A 437 1.60 6.26 24.79
CA VAL A 437 1.26 7.43 23.96
C VAL A 437 1.46 8.71 24.77
N ASP A 438 2.29 9.63 24.28
CA ASP A 438 2.41 10.96 24.89
C ASP A 438 1.21 11.86 24.52
N TYR A 439 0.17 11.79 25.34
CA TYR A 439 -1.04 12.60 25.18
C TYR A 439 -0.85 14.09 25.50
N ARG A 440 0.32 14.51 26.01
CA ARG A 440 0.60 15.91 26.36
C ARG A 440 0.79 16.77 25.10
N LEU A 441 1.13 16.14 23.97
CA LEU A 441 1.33 16.78 22.67
C LEU A 441 0.03 17.38 22.13
N LYS A 442 0.10 18.60 21.60
CA LYS A 442 -1.04 19.36 21.07
C LYS A 442 -1.85 18.63 20.01
N ASP A 443 -1.20 17.86 19.16
CA ASP A 443 -1.85 17.06 18.13
C ASP A 443 -2.71 15.92 18.73
N LEU A 444 -2.37 15.43 19.92
CA LEU A 444 -3.03 14.30 20.57
C LEU A 444 -3.97 14.70 21.72
N GLN A 445 -3.92 15.96 22.16
CA GLN A 445 -4.84 16.47 23.17
C GLN A 445 -6.30 16.29 22.76
N GLY A 446 -7.11 15.72 23.66
CA GLY A 446 -8.51 15.42 23.41
C GLY A 446 -8.77 14.22 22.48
N LYS A 447 -7.71 13.53 22.02
CA LYS A 447 -7.82 12.29 21.23
C LYS A 447 -7.59 11.04 22.07
N VAL A 448 -6.85 11.15 23.17
CA VAL A 448 -6.44 10.01 24.01
C VAL A 448 -7.39 9.83 25.20
N ASP A 449 -7.80 8.59 25.48
CA ASP A 449 -8.63 8.18 26.61
C ASP A 449 -7.77 7.98 27.87
N ILE A 450 -7.25 9.09 28.40
CA ILE A 450 -6.35 9.12 29.57
C ILE A 450 -7.02 8.47 30.80
N ALA A 451 -8.34 8.58 30.93
CA ALA A 451 -9.07 8.02 32.06
C ALA A 451 -9.04 6.48 32.12
N ASN A 452 -8.76 5.81 31.00
CA ASN A 452 -8.72 4.36 30.90
C ASN A 452 -7.36 3.85 30.39
N GLU A 453 -6.32 4.66 30.43
CA GLU A 453 -4.98 4.22 30.05
C GLU A 453 -4.49 3.05 30.91
N LYS A 454 -3.61 2.21 30.35
CA LYS A 454 -3.05 1.10 31.11
C LYS A 454 -1.63 0.75 30.72
N ASN A 455 -0.82 0.46 31.74
CA ASN A 455 0.52 -0.08 31.63
C ASN A 455 0.54 -1.53 32.10
N TYR A 456 1.17 -2.42 31.32
CA TYR A 456 1.39 -3.84 31.64
C TYR A 456 2.89 -4.23 31.59
N VAL A 457 3.80 -3.28 31.35
CA VAL A 457 5.25 -3.52 31.44
C VAL A 457 5.64 -3.80 32.90
N SER A 458 4.96 -3.17 33.86
CA SER A 458 4.97 -3.61 35.25
C SER A 458 4.01 -4.79 35.43
N VAL A 459 4.46 -5.86 36.08
CA VAL A 459 3.68 -7.09 36.32
C VAL A 459 2.36 -6.81 37.09
N ASN A 460 2.32 -5.76 37.90
CA ASN A 460 1.12 -5.33 38.63
C ASN A 460 0.27 -4.30 37.85
N GLY A 461 0.76 -3.86 36.70
CA GLY A 461 0.21 -2.79 35.90
C GLY A 461 0.21 -1.43 36.60
N ASP A 462 1.25 -1.19 37.40
CA ASP A 462 1.54 0.10 38.03
C ASP A 462 2.14 1.07 37.00
N GLY A 463 1.86 2.38 37.15
CA GLY A 463 2.34 3.44 36.26
C GLY A 463 1.33 3.89 35.21
N ASP A 464 1.64 5.01 34.55
CA ASP A 464 0.87 5.56 33.43
C ASP A 464 1.24 4.87 32.10
N ALA A 465 0.51 5.19 31.03
CA ALA A 465 0.81 4.72 29.68
C ALA A 465 1.52 5.81 28.85
N ILE A 466 2.28 6.70 29.49
CA ILE A 466 3.13 7.67 28.79
C ILE A 466 4.24 6.91 28.06
N ASP A 467 4.56 7.40 26.86
CA ASP A 467 5.55 6.79 25.99
C ASP A 467 6.97 7.22 26.37
N ASP A 468 7.81 6.24 26.69
CA ASP A 468 9.21 6.37 27.07
C ASP A 468 10.16 5.85 25.97
N ASN A 469 9.62 5.52 24.79
CA ASN A 469 10.39 5.04 23.63
C ASN A 469 10.17 5.93 22.40
N GLY A 470 8.91 6.20 22.07
CA GLY A 470 8.49 7.05 20.96
C GLY A 470 7.71 6.35 19.85
N HIS A 471 7.85 5.03 19.73
CA HIS A 471 7.17 4.24 18.71
C HIS A 471 5.63 4.32 18.82
N GLY A 472 5.07 4.15 20.01
CA GLY A 472 3.62 4.18 20.22
C GLY A 472 2.98 5.55 19.98
N THR A 473 3.66 6.64 20.34
CA THR A 473 3.24 8.02 20.02
C THR A 473 3.24 8.25 18.51
N HIS A 474 4.25 7.74 17.80
CA HIS A 474 4.32 7.83 16.35
C HIS A 474 3.15 7.09 15.68
N VAL A 475 2.84 5.88 16.14
CA VAL A 475 1.68 5.07 15.71
C VAL A 475 0.36 5.79 15.99
N ALA A 476 0.16 6.33 17.19
CA ALA A 476 -1.06 7.05 17.56
C ALA A 476 -1.25 8.34 16.73
N GLY A 477 -0.18 9.06 16.43
CA GLY A 477 -0.20 10.25 15.57
C GLY A 477 -0.73 9.96 14.17
N VAL A 478 -0.28 8.88 13.53
CA VAL A 478 -0.78 8.44 12.21
C VAL A 478 -2.29 8.21 12.22
N ILE A 479 -2.81 7.63 13.31
CA ILE A 479 -4.23 7.32 13.45
C ILE A 479 -5.05 8.59 13.70
N ALA A 480 -4.67 9.41 14.68
CA ALA A 480 -5.60 10.34 15.33
C ALA A 480 -5.10 11.78 15.53
N ALA A 481 -3.86 12.12 15.15
CA ALA A 481 -3.37 13.50 15.26
C ALA A 481 -4.38 14.52 14.71
N THR A 482 -4.61 15.59 15.47
CA THR A 482 -5.66 16.56 15.21
C THR A 482 -5.38 17.30 13.92
N MET A 483 -6.36 17.31 13.01
CA MET A 483 -6.21 17.95 11.71
C MET A 483 -6.52 19.46 11.78
N ASN A 484 -5.72 20.26 11.06
CA ASN A 484 -5.88 21.70 10.87
C ASN A 484 -5.84 22.47 12.20
N ASN A 485 -4.96 22.07 13.11
CA ASN A 485 -4.70 22.77 14.36
C ASN A 485 -3.45 23.68 14.28
N ASP A 486 -2.82 23.78 13.10
CA ASP A 486 -1.56 24.49 12.81
C ASP A 486 -0.28 23.80 13.36
N TYR A 487 -0.43 22.72 14.14
CA TYR A 487 0.68 21.98 14.75
C TYR A 487 1.08 20.77 13.92
N GLY A 488 2.35 20.36 14.05
CA GLY A 488 2.83 19.03 13.63
C GLY A 488 2.21 18.48 12.35
N ILE A 489 1.41 17.43 12.51
CA ILE A 489 0.91 16.55 11.45
C ILE A 489 -0.60 16.31 11.52
N GLN A 490 -1.15 15.69 10.47
CA GLN A 490 -2.55 15.26 10.40
C GLN A 490 -2.70 13.75 10.54
N GLY A 491 -3.58 13.32 11.45
CA GLY A 491 -4.02 11.94 11.59
C GLY A 491 -5.16 11.59 10.64
N ILE A 492 -5.27 10.30 10.31
CA ILE A 492 -6.21 9.81 9.28
C ILE A 492 -7.67 9.82 9.76
N HIS A 493 -7.93 9.53 11.03
CA HIS A 493 -9.27 9.34 11.56
C HIS A 493 -9.62 10.33 12.68
N GLN A 494 -10.21 11.46 12.29
CA GLN A 494 -10.48 12.58 13.20
C GLN A 494 -11.50 12.32 14.32
N SER A 495 -12.33 11.27 14.20
CA SER A 495 -13.27 10.83 15.25
C SER A 495 -12.77 9.62 16.04
N ALA A 496 -11.54 9.17 15.80
CA ALA A 496 -10.92 8.14 16.63
C ALA A 496 -10.65 8.68 18.04
N GLN A 497 -10.88 7.84 19.04
CA GLN A 497 -10.38 8.02 20.40
C GLN A 497 -9.34 6.93 20.65
N ILE A 498 -8.11 7.31 20.97
CA ILE A 498 -7.00 6.38 21.23
C ILE A 498 -7.12 5.86 22.66
N LEU A 499 -7.15 4.54 22.84
CA LEU A 499 -6.94 3.89 24.12
C LEU A 499 -5.48 3.43 24.22
N PRO A 500 -4.62 4.11 25.00
CA PRO A 500 -3.22 3.74 25.11
C PRO A 500 -3.07 2.53 26.05
N VAL A 501 -2.45 1.48 25.55
CA VAL A 501 -2.17 0.26 26.32
C VAL A 501 -0.68 -0.07 26.17
N LYS A 502 0.12 0.36 27.16
CA LYS A 502 1.56 0.18 27.17
C LYS A 502 1.90 -1.26 27.54
N VAL A 503 2.43 -2.01 26.58
CA VAL A 503 2.89 -3.40 26.75
C VAL A 503 4.36 -3.58 26.36
N LEU A 504 4.97 -2.54 25.77
CA LEU A 504 6.38 -2.50 25.40
C LEU A 504 7.13 -1.52 26.33
N ASN A 505 8.32 -1.91 26.76
CA ASN A 505 9.20 -1.11 27.61
C ASN A 505 9.92 0.01 26.83
N ALA A 506 10.78 0.77 27.48
CA ALA A 506 11.54 1.87 26.87
C ALA A 506 12.46 1.44 25.69
N ASN A 507 12.80 0.15 25.58
CA ASN A 507 13.56 -0.40 24.46
C ASN A 507 12.66 -0.90 23.31
N GLY A 508 11.33 -0.79 23.44
CA GLY A 508 10.38 -1.35 22.48
C GLY A 508 10.15 -2.86 22.63
N GLU A 509 10.58 -3.47 23.73
CA GLU A 509 10.47 -4.91 23.98
C GLU A 509 9.27 -5.21 24.88
N GLY A 510 8.55 -6.31 24.63
CA GLY A 510 7.40 -6.70 25.43
C GLY A 510 7.27 -8.21 25.60
N GLU A 511 6.65 -8.60 26.71
CA GLU A 511 6.42 -10.00 27.07
C GLU A 511 5.03 -10.45 26.61
N THR A 512 4.91 -11.75 26.30
CA THR A 512 3.68 -12.34 25.73
C THR A 512 2.45 -12.18 26.62
N ASP A 513 2.62 -12.26 27.93
CA ASP A 513 1.56 -12.11 28.93
C ASP A 513 1.07 -10.66 29.03
N ALA A 514 1.98 -9.68 29.04
CA ALA A 514 1.65 -8.26 28.99
C ALA A 514 0.84 -7.91 27.74
N ILE A 515 1.27 -8.42 26.57
CA ILE A 515 0.54 -8.24 25.30
C ILE A 515 -0.85 -8.88 25.36
N ALA A 516 -0.96 -10.11 25.87
CA ALA A 516 -2.23 -10.81 26.02
C ALA A 516 -3.21 -10.07 26.96
N LEU A 517 -2.72 -9.60 28.12
CA LEU A 517 -3.49 -8.77 29.05
C LEU A 517 -3.90 -7.44 28.41
N GLY A 518 -3.02 -6.84 27.60
CA GLY A 518 -3.32 -5.63 26.85
C GLY A 518 -4.47 -5.82 25.85
N ILE A 519 -4.48 -6.93 25.10
CA ILE A 519 -5.58 -7.27 24.18
C ILE A 519 -6.89 -7.41 24.96
N LYS A 520 -6.88 -8.21 26.03
CA LYS A 520 -8.06 -8.41 26.87
C LYS A 520 -8.60 -7.09 27.41
N TYR A 521 -7.72 -6.26 27.97
CA TYR A 521 -8.06 -4.97 28.53
C TYR A 521 -8.68 -4.04 27.48
N ALA A 522 -8.08 -3.96 26.29
CA ALA A 522 -8.61 -3.15 25.19
C ALA A 522 -10.04 -3.55 24.81
N VAL A 523 -10.29 -4.86 24.68
CA VAL A 523 -11.63 -5.41 24.38
C VAL A 523 -12.62 -5.05 25.49
N ASP A 524 -12.26 -5.30 26.75
CA ASP A 524 -13.11 -5.06 27.92
C ASP A 524 -13.45 -3.57 28.10
N HIS A 525 -12.53 -2.67 27.68
CA HIS A 525 -12.69 -1.21 27.78
C HIS A 525 -13.26 -0.57 26.51
N GLY A 526 -13.89 -1.40 25.67
CA GLY A 526 -14.76 -0.97 24.59
C GLY A 526 -14.06 -0.58 23.30
N ALA A 527 -12.78 -0.94 23.13
CA ALA A 527 -12.11 -0.80 21.84
C ALA A 527 -12.91 -1.52 20.75
N LYS A 528 -12.95 -0.94 19.55
CA LYS A 528 -13.54 -1.58 18.37
C LYS A 528 -12.49 -2.03 17.38
N ILE A 529 -11.34 -1.37 17.39
CA ILE A 529 -10.15 -1.71 16.63
C ILE A 529 -8.98 -1.78 17.61
N ILE A 530 -8.09 -2.74 17.42
CA ILE A 530 -6.80 -2.85 18.12
C ILE A 530 -5.71 -2.75 17.05
N ASN A 531 -4.76 -1.83 17.22
CA ASN A 531 -3.53 -1.78 16.44
C ASN A 531 -2.39 -2.41 17.24
N MET A 532 -1.70 -3.37 16.62
CA MET A 532 -0.51 -4.04 17.16
C MET A 532 0.65 -3.85 16.19
N SER A 533 1.37 -2.74 16.33
CA SER A 533 2.57 -2.44 15.54
C SER A 533 3.80 -3.15 16.12
N LEU A 534 3.66 -4.44 16.39
CA LEU A 534 4.64 -5.30 17.04
C LEU A 534 4.56 -6.71 16.46
N GLY A 535 5.60 -7.50 16.66
CA GLY A 535 5.66 -8.87 16.16
C GLY A 535 6.65 -9.74 16.94
N GLY A 536 6.49 -11.05 16.82
CA GLY A 536 7.33 -12.06 17.46
C GLY A 536 6.98 -13.46 17.01
N GLY A 537 7.43 -14.46 17.78
CA GLY A 537 7.15 -15.87 17.54
C GLY A 537 5.69 -16.26 17.84
N GLU A 538 5.26 -17.41 17.32
CA GLU A 538 3.92 -17.94 17.57
C GLU A 538 3.64 -18.16 19.06
N SER A 539 2.43 -17.81 19.50
CA SER A 539 1.98 -17.98 20.88
C SER A 539 0.53 -18.43 20.95
N ARG A 540 0.28 -19.54 21.64
CA ARG A 540 -1.08 -20.05 21.90
C ARG A 540 -1.89 -19.10 22.78
N THR A 541 -1.24 -18.47 23.77
CA THR A 541 -1.88 -17.51 24.66
C THR A 541 -2.35 -16.29 23.87
N MET A 542 -1.50 -15.79 22.98
CA MET A 542 -1.92 -14.70 22.11
C MET A 542 -3.01 -15.15 21.13
N ALA A 543 -2.92 -16.35 20.53
CA ALA A 543 -3.98 -16.87 19.65
C ALA A 543 -5.35 -16.90 20.34
N TYR A 544 -5.39 -17.35 21.60
CA TYR A 544 -6.61 -17.33 22.41
C TYR A 544 -7.14 -15.90 22.66
N MET A 545 -6.25 -14.91 22.84
CA MET A 545 -6.65 -13.51 22.98
C MET A 545 -7.07 -12.85 21.65
N MET A 546 -6.48 -13.28 20.53
CA MET A 546 -6.89 -12.84 19.19
C MET A 546 -8.29 -13.36 18.85
N GLU A 547 -8.57 -14.63 19.17
CA GLU A 547 -9.93 -15.21 19.09
C GLU A 547 -10.90 -14.47 20.02
N TYR A 548 -10.51 -14.21 21.28
CA TYR A 548 -11.32 -13.44 22.23
C TYR A 548 -11.71 -12.06 21.66
N ALA A 549 -10.77 -11.33 21.05
CA ALA A 549 -11.07 -10.05 20.42
C ALA A 549 -12.09 -10.21 19.27
N ALA A 550 -11.92 -11.23 18.42
CA ALA A 550 -12.83 -11.51 17.32
C ALA A 550 -14.26 -11.87 17.80
N ASP A 551 -14.38 -12.70 18.84
CA ASP A 551 -15.66 -13.10 19.45
C ASP A 551 -16.41 -11.92 20.06
N HIS A 552 -15.69 -10.89 20.50
CA HIS A 552 -16.26 -9.63 20.99
C HIS A 552 -16.46 -8.58 19.89
N GLY A 553 -16.26 -8.96 18.62
CA GLY A 553 -16.47 -8.12 17.46
C GLY A 553 -15.45 -6.97 17.31
N VAL A 554 -14.26 -7.15 17.89
CA VAL A 554 -13.13 -6.22 17.82
C VAL A 554 -12.20 -6.64 16.69
N THR A 555 -11.85 -5.71 15.82
CA THR A 555 -10.92 -5.96 14.70
C THR A 555 -9.49 -5.75 15.16
N VAL A 556 -8.63 -6.74 14.98
CA VAL A 556 -7.18 -6.58 15.24
C VAL A 556 -6.45 -6.34 13.92
N VAL A 557 -5.54 -5.36 13.92
CA VAL A 557 -4.66 -5.03 12.79
C VAL A 557 -3.22 -5.14 13.30
N ALA A 558 -2.38 -5.88 12.57
CA ALA A 558 -1.03 -6.18 13.03
C ALA A 558 0.00 -6.08 11.90
N ALA A 559 1.21 -5.65 12.26
CA ALA A 559 2.36 -5.48 11.36
C ALA A 559 2.97 -6.83 10.96
N SER A 560 3.30 -7.02 9.67
CA SER A 560 3.77 -8.32 9.17
C SER A 560 5.21 -8.69 9.56
N GLY A 561 6.07 -7.73 9.90
CA GLY A 561 7.50 -7.92 10.20
C GLY A 561 8.43 -7.15 9.25
N ASN A 562 9.69 -6.99 9.64
CA ASN A 562 10.66 -6.09 8.96
C ASN A 562 11.97 -6.78 8.55
N ASP A 563 11.96 -8.10 8.39
CA ASP A 563 13.16 -8.92 8.12
C ASP A 563 13.32 -9.33 6.65
N TYR A 564 12.41 -8.86 5.77
CA TYR A 564 12.26 -9.37 4.40
C TYR A 564 12.11 -10.90 4.36
N ASP A 565 11.39 -11.45 5.34
CA ASP A 565 11.13 -12.88 5.42
C ASP A 565 9.87 -13.26 4.62
N MET A 566 9.89 -14.46 4.02
CA MET A 566 8.74 -15.10 3.39
C MET A 566 7.69 -15.61 4.40
N MET A 567 7.94 -15.40 5.69
CA MET A 567 7.01 -15.68 6.77
C MET A 567 6.49 -14.39 7.42
N VAL A 568 5.17 -14.25 7.46
CA VAL A 568 4.48 -13.22 8.24
C VAL A 568 4.64 -13.53 9.73
N GLY A 569 5.10 -12.55 10.51
CA GLY A 569 5.28 -12.68 11.96
C GLY A 569 3.96 -12.79 12.73
N TYR A 570 4.03 -13.26 13.98
CA TYR A 570 2.86 -13.33 14.87
C TYR A 570 2.78 -12.03 15.72
N PRO A 571 1.60 -11.40 15.90
CA PRO A 571 0.23 -11.88 15.67
C PRO A 571 -0.34 -11.62 14.27
N ALA A 572 0.40 -11.02 13.34
CA ALA A 572 -0.12 -10.72 12.00
C ALA A 572 -0.54 -11.98 11.23
N ASN A 573 0.14 -13.11 11.43
CA ASN A 573 -0.23 -14.40 10.82
C ASN A 573 -1.43 -15.10 11.52
N SER A 574 -2.07 -14.48 12.51
CA SER A 574 -3.30 -15.00 13.12
C SER A 574 -4.48 -14.87 12.14
N GLU A 575 -5.35 -15.87 12.04
CA GLU A 575 -6.58 -15.78 11.24
C GLU A 575 -7.57 -14.68 11.72
N TYR A 576 -7.38 -14.22 12.96
CA TYR A 576 -8.18 -13.15 13.58
C TYR A 576 -7.53 -11.76 13.45
N ALA A 577 -6.36 -11.66 12.80
CA ALA A 577 -5.69 -10.41 12.51
C ALA A 577 -5.88 -10.01 11.04
N ILE A 578 -5.87 -8.69 10.80
CA ILE A 578 -5.59 -8.14 9.47
C ILE A 578 -4.08 -7.91 9.41
N SER A 579 -3.39 -8.69 8.58
CA SER A 579 -1.95 -8.65 8.38
C SER A 579 -1.52 -7.53 7.42
N VAL A 580 -0.61 -6.67 7.87
CA VAL A 580 -0.24 -5.44 7.15
C VAL A 580 1.24 -5.38 6.83
N GLY A 581 1.56 -5.42 5.53
CA GLY A 581 2.90 -5.15 5.00
C GLY A 581 3.10 -3.68 4.62
N ALA A 582 4.32 -3.30 4.27
CA ALA A 582 4.71 -1.90 4.04
C ALA A 582 4.90 -1.55 2.56
N THR A 583 4.57 -0.31 2.20
CA THR A 583 4.94 0.32 0.93
C THR A 583 5.80 1.56 1.14
N ASN A 584 6.59 1.91 0.12
CA ASN A 584 7.44 3.08 0.12
C ASN A 584 6.87 4.25 -0.73
N PRO A 585 7.49 5.45 -0.71
CA PRO A 585 7.01 6.61 -1.47
C PRO A 585 7.03 6.46 -3.00
N LEU A 586 7.58 5.37 -3.55
CA LEU A 586 7.53 5.04 -4.98
C LEU A 586 6.26 4.25 -5.35
N GLY A 587 5.43 3.91 -4.37
CA GLY A 587 4.25 3.07 -4.56
C GLY A 587 4.58 1.59 -4.73
N MET A 588 5.75 1.17 -4.27
CA MET A 588 6.19 -0.23 -4.28
C MET A 588 6.13 -0.81 -2.87
N VAL A 589 6.05 -2.14 -2.75
CA VAL A 589 6.25 -2.83 -1.47
C VAL A 589 7.67 -2.53 -0.97
N ALA A 590 7.82 -2.28 0.32
CA ALA A 590 9.10 -2.00 0.95
C ALA A 590 9.97 -3.26 0.97
N ASP A 591 11.27 -3.08 0.78
CA ASP A 591 12.27 -4.14 0.71
C ASP A 591 12.51 -4.86 2.04
N TYR A 592 12.14 -4.26 3.17
CA TYR A 592 12.17 -4.91 4.49
C TYR A 592 10.87 -5.64 4.85
N SER A 593 9.76 -5.43 4.13
CA SER A 593 8.45 -5.93 4.54
C SER A 593 8.41 -7.45 4.47
N ASN A 594 8.07 -8.12 5.58
CA ASN A 594 7.77 -9.55 5.53
C ASN A 594 6.54 -9.79 4.64
N TYR A 595 6.58 -10.92 3.95
CA TYR A 595 5.61 -11.32 2.93
C TYR A 595 5.26 -12.80 3.06
N GLY A 596 4.33 -13.29 2.23
CA GLY A 596 4.01 -14.72 2.14
C GLY A 596 2.58 -15.07 2.54
N VAL A 597 2.39 -16.32 2.95
CA VAL A 597 1.09 -16.84 3.40
C VAL A 597 0.63 -16.06 4.63
N GLY A 598 -0.64 -15.65 4.65
CA GLY A 598 -1.22 -14.86 5.74
C GLY A 598 -1.16 -13.35 5.55
N LEU A 599 -0.45 -12.83 4.54
CA LEU A 599 -0.44 -11.38 4.26
C LEU A 599 -1.75 -10.92 3.59
N ASP A 600 -2.42 -9.92 4.17
CA ASP A 600 -3.69 -9.42 3.66
C ASP A 600 -3.53 -8.25 2.72
N VAL A 601 -2.88 -7.19 3.19
CA VAL A 601 -2.82 -5.91 2.50
C VAL A 601 -1.51 -5.23 2.82
N VAL A 602 -1.17 -4.23 2.00
CA VAL A 602 -0.05 -3.33 2.28
C VAL A 602 -0.51 -1.89 2.46
N ALA A 603 0.25 -1.09 3.20
CA ALA A 603 -0.01 0.32 3.43
C ALA A 603 1.31 1.12 3.54
N PRO A 604 1.28 2.47 3.47
CA PRO A 604 2.48 3.29 3.62
C PRO A 604 3.26 2.99 4.90
N GLY A 605 4.51 2.53 4.77
CA GLY A 605 5.36 2.12 5.89
C GLY A 605 6.76 2.72 5.86
N SER A 606 7.27 3.18 4.70
CA SER A 606 8.56 3.89 4.64
C SER A 606 8.40 5.41 4.61
N LYS A 607 9.29 6.12 5.28
CA LYS A 607 9.37 7.58 5.36
C LYS A 607 8.04 8.17 5.84
N VAL A 608 7.45 7.53 6.84
CA VAL A 608 6.18 7.98 7.42
C VAL A 608 6.50 9.05 8.46
N ALA A 609 6.02 10.27 8.23
CA ALA A 609 6.19 11.38 9.18
C ALA A 609 5.11 11.33 10.27
N SER A 610 5.51 11.26 11.52
CA SER A 610 4.63 11.38 12.69
C SER A 610 5.38 11.89 13.93
N LEU A 611 4.64 12.01 15.03
CA LEU A 611 5.07 12.62 16.29
C LEU A 611 5.89 11.65 17.13
N ILE A 612 6.82 12.18 17.91
CA ILE A 612 7.47 11.46 19.02
C ILE A 612 7.29 12.25 20.33
N PRO A 613 7.54 11.64 21.52
CA PRO A 613 7.20 12.22 22.83
C PRO A 613 7.82 13.58 23.10
N ASP A 614 9.02 13.83 22.57
CA ASP A 614 9.66 15.14 22.65
C ASP A 614 9.00 16.21 21.74
N GLY A 615 7.88 15.92 21.09
CA GLY A 615 7.14 16.87 20.28
C GLY A 615 7.73 17.14 18.90
N ASN A 616 8.86 16.54 18.53
CA ASN A 616 9.33 16.58 17.16
C ASN A 616 8.45 15.73 16.24
N THR A 617 8.44 16.10 14.96
CA THR A 617 7.98 15.21 13.89
C THR A 617 9.21 14.58 13.26
N VAL A 618 9.21 13.24 13.15
CA VAL A 618 10.31 12.46 12.57
C VAL A 618 9.80 11.51 11.50
N TYR A 619 10.71 11.01 10.65
CA TYR A 619 10.44 9.88 9.78
C TYR A 619 10.80 8.56 10.45
N MET A 620 9.90 7.57 10.37
CA MET A 620 10.18 6.17 10.66
C MET A 620 9.86 5.27 9.45
N ASP A 621 10.56 4.13 9.39
CA ASP A 621 10.37 3.05 8.43
C ASP A 621 9.91 1.78 9.17
N GLY A 622 8.88 1.10 8.66
CA GLY A 622 8.46 -0.20 9.19
C GLY A 622 7.03 -0.59 8.83
N THR A 623 6.74 -1.90 8.87
CA THR A 623 5.36 -2.42 8.84
C THR A 623 4.56 -1.94 10.05
N SER A 624 5.25 -1.59 11.15
CA SER A 624 4.72 -0.85 12.30
C SER A 624 4.09 0.49 11.94
N MET A 625 4.60 1.20 10.93
CA MET A 625 4.02 2.45 10.43
C MET A 625 2.91 2.20 9.41
N ALA A 626 2.91 1.04 8.74
CA ALA A 626 1.85 0.64 7.82
C ALA A 626 0.57 0.20 8.55
N SER A 627 0.68 -0.57 9.64
CA SER A 627 -0.44 -1.03 10.45
C SER A 627 -1.42 0.08 10.89
N PRO A 628 -0.99 1.24 11.46
CA PRO A 628 -1.91 2.29 11.90
C PRO A 628 -2.71 2.93 10.77
N HIS A 629 -2.18 2.93 9.54
CA HIS A 629 -2.96 3.36 8.38
C HIS A 629 -4.18 2.48 8.16
N VAL A 630 -4.00 1.15 8.25
CA VAL A 630 -5.08 0.17 8.08
C VAL A 630 -6.03 0.20 9.28
N ALA A 631 -5.52 0.34 10.50
CA ALA A 631 -6.33 0.52 11.71
C ALA A 631 -7.23 1.76 11.61
N ALA A 632 -6.71 2.88 11.08
CA ALA A 632 -7.50 4.08 10.85
C ALA A 632 -8.61 3.87 9.80
N VAL A 633 -8.33 3.17 8.68
CA VAL A 633 -9.37 2.84 7.67
C VAL A 633 -10.44 1.92 8.27
N ALA A 634 -10.04 0.90 9.04
CA ALA A 634 -10.95 0.01 9.74
C ALA A 634 -11.85 0.78 10.73
N GLY A 635 -11.27 1.73 11.47
CA GLY A 635 -11.99 2.64 12.36
C GLY A 635 -13.00 3.52 11.61
N ILE A 636 -12.64 4.06 10.45
CA ILE A 636 -13.57 4.85 9.61
C ILE A 636 -14.73 3.96 9.12
N LEU A 637 -14.46 2.73 8.69
CA LEU A 637 -15.51 1.78 8.29
C LEU A 637 -16.47 1.49 9.45
N LYS A 638 -15.94 1.22 10.65
CA LYS A 638 -16.74 1.00 11.86
C LYS A 638 -17.52 2.25 12.27
N SER A 639 -16.95 3.44 12.10
CA SER A 639 -17.62 4.73 12.36
C SER A 639 -18.81 4.96 11.44
N LEU A 640 -18.70 4.55 10.17
CA LEU A 640 -19.77 4.64 9.18
C LEU A 640 -20.84 3.55 9.36
N ASN A 641 -20.43 2.37 9.82
CA ASN A 641 -21.34 1.27 10.12
C ASN A 641 -20.87 0.48 11.36
N PRO A 642 -21.39 0.81 12.56
CA PRO A 642 -20.98 0.17 13.82
C PRO A 642 -21.27 -1.33 13.91
N LYS A 643 -22.12 -1.87 13.01
CA LYS A 643 -22.50 -3.30 12.98
C LYS A 643 -21.53 -4.19 12.21
N LEU A 644 -20.51 -3.61 11.55
CA LEU A 644 -19.53 -4.41 10.82
C LEU A 644 -18.80 -5.37 11.76
N THR A 645 -18.73 -6.65 11.39
CA THR A 645 -17.89 -7.63 12.08
C THR A 645 -16.43 -7.51 11.64
N PRO A 646 -15.46 -8.08 12.40
CA PRO A 646 -14.06 -8.10 11.99
C PRO A 646 -13.86 -8.67 10.57
N THR A 647 -14.43 -9.84 10.28
CA THR A 647 -14.39 -10.46 8.94
C THR A 647 -14.99 -9.57 7.85
N GLN A 648 -16.07 -8.82 8.13
CA GLN A 648 -16.64 -7.91 7.14
C GLN A 648 -15.70 -6.73 6.82
N ILE A 649 -15.00 -6.20 7.83
CA ILE A 649 -14.01 -5.14 7.63
C ILE A 649 -12.83 -5.65 6.79
N GLU A 650 -12.26 -6.79 7.17
CA GLU A 650 -11.20 -7.47 6.43
C GLU A 650 -11.60 -7.72 4.96
N GLN A 651 -12.79 -8.27 4.71
CA GLN A 651 -13.28 -8.52 3.35
C GLN A 651 -13.48 -7.22 2.56
N ILE A 652 -13.94 -6.13 3.18
CA ILE A 652 -14.02 -4.82 2.52
C ILE A 652 -12.63 -4.35 2.11
N LEU A 653 -11.64 -4.44 3.00
CA LEU A 653 -10.26 -4.02 2.73
C LEU A 653 -9.63 -4.86 1.61
N ARG A 654 -9.68 -6.19 1.71
CA ARG A 654 -9.16 -7.11 0.69
C ARG A 654 -9.80 -6.90 -0.69
N LYS A 655 -11.14 -6.80 -0.75
CA LYS A 655 -11.86 -6.61 -2.03
C LYS A 655 -11.59 -5.27 -2.67
N SER A 656 -11.41 -4.23 -1.86
CA SER A 656 -11.25 -2.86 -2.34
C SER A 656 -9.79 -2.45 -2.53
N ALA A 657 -8.83 -3.27 -2.14
CA ALA A 657 -7.40 -3.00 -2.26
C ALA A 657 -6.99 -2.68 -3.71
N GLU A 658 -6.05 -1.74 -3.82
CA GLU A 658 -5.45 -1.32 -5.09
C GLU A 658 -4.35 -2.31 -5.48
N PRO A 659 -4.44 -2.96 -6.65
CA PRO A 659 -3.41 -3.91 -7.07
C PRO A 659 -2.06 -3.21 -7.25
N LEU A 660 -1.01 -3.77 -6.64
CA LEU A 660 0.38 -3.45 -6.98
C LEU A 660 0.87 -4.52 -7.96
N ALA A 661 1.37 -4.09 -9.11
CA ALA A 661 1.78 -5.02 -10.16
C ALA A 661 3.17 -5.59 -9.87
N PHE A 662 3.26 -6.91 -9.77
CA PHE A 662 4.48 -7.69 -9.93
C PHE A 662 4.25 -8.72 -11.05
N GLU A 663 5.31 -9.18 -11.72
CA GLU A 663 5.20 -10.35 -12.61
C GLU A 663 4.63 -11.56 -11.86
N ASN A 664 4.11 -12.56 -12.58
CA ASN A 664 3.28 -13.65 -12.04
C ASN A 664 3.75 -14.09 -10.63
N PRO A 665 2.95 -13.87 -9.57
CA PRO A 665 3.42 -13.99 -8.19
C PRO A 665 3.89 -15.39 -7.79
N ASN A 666 3.51 -16.42 -8.56
CA ASN A 666 3.95 -17.79 -8.36
C ASN A 666 5.33 -18.10 -8.97
N ASP A 667 5.89 -17.20 -9.79
CA ASP A 667 7.20 -17.42 -10.45
C ASP A 667 8.40 -17.14 -9.51
N TRP A 668 8.14 -16.59 -8.32
CA TRP A 668 9.17 -16.14 -7.36
C TRP A 668 9.40 -17.10 -6.20
N PHE A 669 8.54 -18.11 -6.02
CA PHE A 669 8.65 -19.09 -4.95
C PHE A 669 9.15 -20.42 -5.51
N ASP A 670 10.33 -20.85 -5.09
CA ASP A 670 10.79 -22.23 -5.27
C ASP A 670 10.63 -22.93 -3.91
N PHE A 671 9.53 -23.65 -3.73
CA PHE A 671 9.33 -24.47 -2.53
C PHE A 671 10.28 -25.68 -2.61
N GLU A 672 10.99 -25.96 -1.52
CA GLU A 672 11.75 -27.20 -1.39
C GLU A 672 10.79 -28.40 -1.45
N GLU A 673 11.20 -29.45 -2.14
CA GLU A 673 10.49 -30.73 -2.18
C GLU A 673 10.43 -31.30 -0.76
N ASP A 674 9.25 -31.80 -0.33
CA ASP A 674 9.18 -32.56 0.92
C ASP A 674 9.97 -33.88 0.81
N GLU A 675 10.12 -34.61 1.93
CA GLU A 675 10.85 -35.90 1.95
C GLU A 675 10.29 -36.94 0.96
N ASP A 676 9.07 -36.75 0.45
CA ASP A 676 8.38 -37.60 -0.53
C ASP A 676 8.48 -37.07 -1.98
N GLY A 677 9.12 -35.92 -2.20
CA GLY A 677 9.29 -35.30 -3.52
C GLY A 677 8.07 -34.49 -4.00
N GLU A 678 7.09 -34.20 -3.14
CA GLU A 678 5.96 -33.34 -3.47
C GLU A 678 6.24 -31.88 -3.09
N LYS A 679 6.05 -30.96 -4.06
CA LYS A 679 6.02 -29.52 -3.80
C LYS A 679 4.66 -29.15 -3.20
N MET A 680 4.58 -28.89 -1.91
CA MET A 680 3.41 -28.21 -1.31
C MET A 680 3.49 -26.70 -1.61
N GLU A 681 3.09 -26.29 -2.83
CA GLU A 681 2.89 -24.88 -3.13
C GLU A 681 1.49 -24.44 -2.66
N PRO A 682 1.34 -23.54 -1.67
CA PRO A 682 0.05 -22.92 -1.39
C PRO A 682 -0.48 -22.22 -2.66
N GLU A 683 -1.56 -22.73 -3.25
CA GLU A 683 -2.20 -22.10 -4.41
C GLU A 683 -2.96 -20.83 -3.99
N PHE A 684 -2.34 -19.67 -4.22
CA PHE A 684 -3.03 -18.39 -4.13
C PHE A 684 -3.92 -18.15 -5.36
N PRO A 685 -5.08 -17.47 -5.22
CA PRO A 685 -5.78 -16.95 -6.37
C PRO A 685 -4.85 -16.08 -7.22
N ALA A 686 -4.94 -16.15 -8.54
CA ALA A 686 -4.00 -15.49 -9.47
C ALA A 686 -3.91 -13.95 -9.35
N TYR A 687 -4.78 -13.33 -8.56
CA TYR A 687 -4.81 -11.89 -8.28
C TYR A 687 -4.28 -11.53 -6.88
N VAL A 688 -3.92 -12.51 -6.05
CA VAL A 688 -3.27 -12.31 -4.76
C VAL A 688 -1.78 -12.53 -4.96
N SER A 689 -0.97 -11.61 -4.42
CA SER A 689 0.48 -11.70 -4.46
C SER A 689 0.99 -11.98 -3.06
N PRO A 690 1.93 -12.93 -2.86
CA PRO A 690 2.51 -13.15 -1.53
C PRO A 690 3.24 -11.90 -1.02
N VAL A 691 3.76 -11.04 -1.90
CA VAL A 691 4.50 -9.81 -1.58
C VAL A 691 3.59 -8.65 -1.17
N SER A 692 2.40 -8.54 -1.77
CA SER A 692 1.50 -7.40 -1.53
C SER A 692 0.10 -7.77 -1.00
N GLY A 693 -0.13 -9.05 -0.73
CA GLY A 693 -1.43 -9.62 -0.42
C GLY A 693 -2.45 -9.31 -1.51
N TYR A 694 -3.61 -8.79 -1.10
CA TYR A 694 -4.66 -8.30 -1.97
C TYR A 694 -4.37 -6.91 -2.55
N GLY A 695 -3.27 -6.27 -2.15
CA GLY A 695 -2.80 -4.98 -2.64
C GLY A 695 -2.82 -3.89 -1.57
N LYS A 696 -2.66 -2.64 -2.02
CA LYS A 696 -2.56 -1.47 -1.15
C LYS A 696 -3.94 -0.99 -0.68
N VAL A 697 -4.08 -0.69 0.61
CA VAL A 697 -5.32 -0.11 1.17
C VAL A 697 -5.59 1.29 0.60
N SER A 698 -6.87 1.64 0.45
CA SER A 698 -7.33 2.94 -0.04
C SER A 698 -8.64 3.33 0.62
N ILE A 699 -8.62 4.43 1.40
CA ILE A 699 -9.81 4.93 2.13
C ILE A 699 -11.03 5.12 1.21
N PRO A 700 -10.94 5.86 0.08
CA PRO A 700 -12.12 6.08 -0.75
C PRO A 700 -12.67 4.80 -1.37
N ARG A 701 -11.81 3.82 -1.69
CA ARG A 701 -12.25 2.54 -2.25
C ARG A 701 -12.91 1.64 -1.21
N ALA A 702 -12.40 1.62 0.02
CA ALA A 702 -12.99 0.90 1.14
C ALA A 702 -14.39 1.45 1.48
N ILE A 703 -14.54 2.78 1.59
CA ILE A 703 -15.84 3.43 1.81
C ILE A 703 -16.80 3.16 0.64
N SER A 704 -16.31 3.22 -0.60
CA SER A 704 -17.11 2.90 -1.78
C SER A 704 -17.59 1.45 -1.77
N GLN A 705 -16.73 0.51 -1.37
CA GLN A 705 -17.08 -0.90 -1.24
C GLN A 705 -18.13 -1.12 -0.15
N LEU A 706 -18.03 -0.44 0.99
CA LEU A 706 -19.07 -0.43 2.03
C LEU A 706 -20.42 0.08 1.49
N ASN A 707 -20.43 1.19 0.75
CA ASN A 707 -21.66 1.81 0.26
C ASN A 707 -22.32 1.04 -0.89
N LEU A 708 -21.52 0.44 -1.77
CA LEU A 708 -21.99 -0.27 -2.95
C LEU A 708 -22.29 -1.74 -2.68
N ASN A 709 -21.58 -2.33 -1.72
CA ASN A 709 -21.63 -3.76 -1.38
C ASN A 709 -21.53 -4.65 -2.63
N GLY A 710 -20.54 -4.34 -3.47
CA GLY A 710 -20.24 -5.11 -4.68
C GLY A 710 -19.75 -6.51 -4.34
N ASN A 711 -20.26 -7.51 -5.05
CA ASN A 711 -19.77 -8.87 -4.96
C ASN A 711 -19.87 -9.53 -6.35
N VAL A 712 -18.77 -10.09 -6.83
CA VAL A 712 -18.71 -10.91 -8.04
C VAL A 712 -18.87 -12.39 -7.68
N ASN A 713 -19.74 -13.10 -8.40
CA ASN A 713 -19.84 -14.56 -8.30
C ASN A 713 -18.67 -15.22 -9.05
N ASP A 714 -18.27 -16.42 -8.64
CA ASP A 714 -17.31 -17.25 -9.37
C ASP A 714 -17.53 -17.23 -10.88
N VAL A 715 -16.44 -16.97 -11.61
CA VAL A 715 -16.43 -16.96 -13.07
C VAL A 715 -15.72 -18.23 -13.56
N TYR A 716 -16.36 -18.97 -14.45
CA TYR A 716 -15.80 -20.22 -14.97
C TYR A 716 -15.41 -20.12 -16.44
N ASP A 717 -14.37 -20.85 -16.84
CA ASP A 717 -13.85 -20.86 -18.22
C ASP A 717 -14.84 -21.39 -19.27
N ASN A 718 -15.98 -21.97 -18.90
CA ASN A 718 -17.08 -22.33 -19.81
C ASN A 718 -18.30 -21.42 -19.74
N GLN A 719 -18.15 -20.23 -19.15
CA GLN A 719 -19.20 -19.21 -19.12
C GLN A 719 -18.88 -18.07 -20.09
N LEU A 720 -19.93 -17.32 -20.43
CA LEU A 720 -19.88 -16.15 -21.32
C LEU A 720 -20.48 -14.92 -20.64
N PHE A 721 -20.48 -14.91 -19.31
CA PHE A 721 -20.99 -13.81 -18.51
C PHE A 721 -20.27 -13.75 -17.17
N VAL A 722 -20.22 -12.56 -16.59
CA VAL A 722 -19.86 -12.31 -15.19
C VAL A 722 -21.12 -11.79 -14.51
N SER A 723 -21.41 -12.32 -13.32
CA SER A 723 -22.61 -11.93 -12.56
C SER A 723 -22.25 -11.65 -11.12
N GLY A 724 -23.15 -10.99 -10.41
CA GLY A 724 -22.94 -10.66 -9.01
C GLY A 724 -24.04 -9.79 -8.44
N THR A 725 -23.79 -9.27 -7.25
CA THR A 725 -24.66 -8.35 -6.53
C THR A 725 -23.98 -7.00 -6.35
N VAL A 726 -24.73 -5.92 -6.45
CA VAL A 726 -24.28 -4.56 -6.15
C VAL A 726 -25.52 -3.66 -6.07
N LYS A 727 -25.43 -2.53 -5.36
CA LYS A 727 -26.51 -1.53 -5.28
C LYS A 727 -27.13 -1.22 -6.65
N THR A 728 -28.46 -1.19 -6.74
CA THR A 728 -29.21 -0.85 -7.97
C THR A 728 -28.77 0.49 -8.55
N GLY A 729 -28.70 0.59 -9.88
CA GLY A 729 -28.25 1.78 -10.59
C GLY A 729 -26.74 1.91 -10.72
N THR A 730 -25.96 1.02 -10.11
CA THR A 730 -24.49 1.03 -10.20
C THR A 730 -24.04 0.56 -11.57
N LYS A 731 -23.16 1.34 -12.21
CA LYS A 731 -22.49 0.94 -13.45
C LYS A 731 -21.43 -0.10 -13.13
N VAL A 732 -21.47 -1.22 -13.84
CA VAL A 732 -20.51 -2.33 -13.70
C VAL A 732 -19.71 -2.46 -14.98
N GLU A 733 -18.39 -2.52 -14.87
CA GLU A 733 -17.46 -2.72 -15.99
C GLU A 733 -16.56 -3.91 -15.69
N VAL A 734 -16.44 -4.83 -16.64
CA VAL A 734 -15.55 -6.00 -16.52
C VAL A 734 -14.33 -5.78 -17.41
N TRP A 735 -13.14 -5.89 -16.81
CA TRP A 735 -11.85 -5.71 -17.45
C TRP A 735 -11.02 -6.98 -17.31
N ALA A 736 -10.14 -7.24 -18.27
CA ALA A 736 -9.17 -8.33 -18.21
C ALA A 736 -7.78 -7.82 -18.60
N ALA A 737 -6.75 -8.33 -17.92
CA ALA A 737 -5.37 -8.18 -18.35
C ALA A 737 -5.13 -9.08 -19.59
N LEU A 738 -4.74 -8.48 -20.71
CA LEU A 738 -4.41 -9.19 -21.94
C LEU A 738 -2.90 -9.17 -22.15
N VAL A 739 -2.29 -10.34 -22.06
CA VAL A 739 -0.91 -10.55 -22.47
C VAL A 739 -0.87 -10.73 -23.99
N THR A 740 -0.21 -9.82 -24.69
CA THR A 740 0.08 -9.93 -26.12
C THR A 740 1.56 -10.14 -26.34
N LYS A 741 1.95 -11.17 -27.10
CA LYS A 741 3.33 -11.33 -27.57
C LYS A 741 3.54 -10.54 -28.86
N ASP A 742 4.59 -9.74 -28.92
CA ASP A 742 5.05 -9.18 -30.17
C ASP A 742 5.71 -10.27 -31.05
N LYS A 743 6.13 -9.89 -32.27
CA LYS A 743 6.75 -10.79 -33.24
C LYS A 743 8.09 -11.38 -32.76
N ASN A 744 8.70 -10.79 -31.73
CA ASN A 744 9.95 -11.21 -31.12
C ASN A 744 9.72 -12.03 -29.84
N GLY A 745 8.45 -12.33 -29.50
CA GLY A 745 8.08 -13.06 -28.30
C GLY A 745 8.00 -12.21 -27.03
N LYS A 746 8.19 -10.89 -27.11
CA LYS A 746 8.09 -9.99 -25.95
C LYS A 746 6.62 -9.84 -25.56
N GLU A 747 6.30 -10.20 -24.31
CA GLU A 747 4.97 -10.05 -23.75
C GLU A 747 4.69 -8.58 -23.38
N THR A 748 3.48 -8.12 -23.66
CA THR A 748 2.95 -6.82 -23.23
C THR A 748 1.58 -7.04 -22.62
N THR A 749 1.41 -6.68 -21.36
CA THR A 749 0.12 -6.80 -20.67
C THR A 749 -0.67 -5.51 -20.80
N THR A 750 -1.87 -5.57 -21.38
CA THR A 750 -2.78 -4.42 -21.54
C THR A 750 -4.11 -4.69 -20.84
N ASN A 751 -4.59 -3.76 -20.03
CA ASN A 751 -5.92 -3.87 -19.43
C ASN A 751 -7.00 -3.47 -20.44
N LYS A 752 -7.83 -4.43 -20.85
CA LYS A 752 -8.92 -4.20 -21.81
C LYS A 752 -10.28 -4.36 -21.15
N LYS A 753 -11.15 -3.36 -21.35
CA LYS A 753 -12.57 -3.46 -21.00
C LYS A 753 -13.24 -4.50 -21.90
N LEU A 754 -13.81 -5.54 -21.30
CA LEU A 754 -14.54 -6.60 -22.01
C LEU A 754 -15.98 -6.19 -22.29
N ALA A 755 -16.68 -5.67 -21.28
CA ALA A 755 -18.08 -5.27 -21.38
C ALA A 755 -18.51 -4.40 -20.18
N THR A 756 -19.73 -3.86 -20.26
CA THR A 756 -20.34 -3.06 -19.19
C THR A 756 -21.84 -3.34 -19.10
N THR A 757 -22.43 -3.16 -17.92
CA THR A 757 -23.88 -3.16 -17.69
C THR A 757 -24.24 -2.19 -16.56
N THR A 758 -25.53 -2.06 -16.26
CA THR A 758 -26.02 -1.37 -15.05
C THR A 758 -26.79 -2.35 -14.18
N ALA A 759 -26.55 -2.35 -12.88
CA ALA A 759 -27.21 -3.24 -11.94
C ALA A 759 -28.69 -2.90 -11.77
N GLN A 760 -29.53 -3.93 -11.74
CA GLN A 760 -30.98 -3.84 -11.56
C GLN A 760 -31.42 -4.76 -10.43
N ALA A 761 -32.31 -4.28 -9.56
CA ALA A 761 -32.80 -5.04 -8.40
C ALA A 761 -31.67 -5.68 -7.56
N GLY A 762 -30.59 -4.93 -7.33
CA GLY A 762 -29.43 -5.37 -6.54
C GLY A 762 -28.50 -6.39 -7.22
N LYS A 763 -28.72 -6.72 -8.50
CA LYS A 763 -27.98 -7.75 -9.24
C LYS A 763 -27.48 -7.24 -10.57
N TYR A 764 -26.42 -7.87 -11.09
CA TYR A 764 -25.93 -7.62 -12.44
C TYR A 764 -25.54 -8.92 -13.16
N SER A 765 -25.60 -8.88 -14.48
CA SER A 765 -25.06 -9.91 -15.37
C SER A 765 -24.51 -9.23 -16.62
N VAL A 766 -23.22 -9.38 -16.88
CA VAL A 766 -22.49 -8.78 -18.00
C VAL A 766 -22.07 -9.90 -18.93
N LYS A 767 -22.51 -9.87 -20.19
CA LYS A 767 -22.05 -10.84 -21.20
C LYS A 767 -20.61 -10.49 -21.64
N ILE A 768 -19.69 -11.45 -21.56
CA ILE A 768 -18.28 -11.29 -21.93
C ILE A 768 -17.82 -12.40 -22.91
N PRO A 769 -16.72 -12.19 -23.66
CA PRO A 769 -16.06 -13.27 -24.38
C PRO A 769 -15.56 -14.35 -23.41
N ARG A 770 -15.43 -15.59 -23.89
CA ARG A 770 -14.78 -16.69 -23.15
C ARG A 770 -13.40 -16.25 -22.65
N GLN A 771 -13.12 -16.53 -21.39
CA GLN A 771 -11.80 -16.32 -20.78
C GLN A 771 -11.13 -17.66 -20.51
N ASN A 772 -9.80 -17.66 -20.46
CA ASN A 772 -9.02 -18.85 -20.12
C ASN A 772 -8.93 -18.99 -18.60
N GLN A 773 -8.60 -20.19 -18.11
CA GLN A 773 -8.37 -20.42 -16.68
C GLN A 773 -7.22 -19.53 -16.18
N LYS A 774 -7.24 -19.18 -14.89
CA LYS A 774 -6.29 -18.27 -14.23
C LYS A 774 -6.25 -16.84 -14.81
N THR A 775 -7.12 -16.50 -15.76
CA THR A 775 -7.26 -15.10 -16.20
C THR A 775 -7.87 -14.29 -15.07
N VAL A 776 -7.18 -13.22 -14.65
CA VAL A 776 -7.70 -12.27 -13.66
C VAL A 776 -8.65 -11.27 -14.33
N LEU A 777 -9.85 -11.17 -13.79
CA LEU A 777 -10.86 -10.19 -14.16
C LEU A 777 -11.00 -9.13 -13.08
N THR A 778 -10.97 -7.86 -13.48
CA THR A 778 -11.27 -6.73 -12.60
C THR A 778 -12.69 -6.27 -12.85
N VAL A 779 -13.54 -6.32 -11.82
CA VAL A 779 -14.92 -5.84 -11.86
C VAL A 779 -15.00 -4.50 -11.17
N ARG A 780 -15.18 -3.43 -11.96
CA ARG A 780 -15.27 -2.05 -11.47
C ARG A 780 -16.74 -1.67 -11.26
N TYR A 781 -17.03 -1.10 -10.10
CA TYR A 781 -18.32 -0.55 -9.70
C TYR A 781 -18.24 0.97 -9.60
N ALA A 782 -19.20 1.68 -10.17
CA ALA A 782 -19.28 3.14 -10.08
C ALA A 782 -20.73 3.61 -9.94
N ASN A 783 -21.02 4.39 -8.88
CA ASN A 783 -22.31 5.03 -8.63
C ASN A 783 -22.10 6.38 -7.91
N GLY A 784 -22.17 7.48 -8.66
CA GLY A 784 -21.85 8.80 -8.12
C GLY A 784 -20.39 8.91 -7.68
N LEU A 785 -20.15 9.31 -6.43
CA LEU A 785 -18.82 9.42 -5.83
C LEU A 785 -18.24 8.07 -5.42
N ASP A 786 -19.08 7.05 -5.25
CA ASP A 786 -18.65 5.71 -4.87
C ASP A 786 -18.07 4.99 -6.09
N VAL A 787 -16.76 4.73 -6.04
CA VAL A 787 -16.01 4.03 -7.10
C VAL A 787 -15.05 3.04 -6.45
N THR A 788 -15.20 1.76 -6.77
CA THR A 788 -14.31 0.69 -6.30
C THR A 788 -14.21 -0.40 -7.37
N SER A 789 -13.36 -1.39 -7.13
CA SER A 789 -13.31 -2.60 -7.94
C SER A 789 -12.84 -3.77 -7.11
N GLU A 790 -13.33 -4.97 -7.42
CA GLU A 790 -12.78 -6.23 -6.90
C GLU A 790 -12.20 -7.08 -8.05
N ARG A 791 -11.39 -8.08 -7.70
CA ARG A 791 -10.75 -8.99 -8.65
C ARG A 791 -11.25 -10.42 -8.43
N THR A 792 -11.38 -11.17 -9.50
CA THR A 792 -11.72 -12.60 -9.48
C THR A 792 -10.92 -13.32 -10.55
N GLU A 793 -10.57 -14.57 -10.31
CA GLU A 793 -9.92 -15.41 -11.30
C GLU A 793 -10.94 -16.30 -12.00
N VAL A 794 -10.62 -16.69 -13.24
CA VAL A 794 -11.45 -17.60 -14.00
C VAL A 794 -11.11 -19.04 -13.59
N LEU A 795 -12.07 -19.68 -12.92
CA LEU A 795 -11.98 -21.03 -12.39
C LEU A 795 -12.25 -22.10 -13.47
N PRO A 796 -11.76 -23.33 -13.30
CA PRO A 796 -12.13 -24.46 -14.15
C PRO A 796 -13.61 -24.83 -13.94
N GLY A 797 -14.43 -24.65 -14.98
CA GLY A 797 -15.82 -25.10 -14.95
C GLY A 797 -15.99 -26.63 -14.88
N LYS A 798 -17.22 -27.07 -14.59
CA LYS A 798 -17.58 -28.49 -14.62
C LYS A 798 -17.97 -28.93 -16.04
N ALA A 799 -17.67 -30.17 -16.38
CA ALA A 799 -18.11 -30.78 -17.64
C ALA A 799 -19.65 -30.73 -17.76
N PRO A 800 -20.20 -30.55 -18.97
CA PRO A 800 -21.64 -30.46 -19.16
C PRO A 800 -22.37 -31.74 -18.76
N LYS A 801 -23.64 -31.60 -18.34
CA LYS A 801 -24.54 -32.74 -18.14
C LYS A 801 -24.77 -33.50 -19.45
N ALA A 802 -25.01 -34.81 -19.35
CA ALA A 802 -25.29 -35.67 -20.50
C ALA A 802 -26.52 -35.18 -21.31
N PRO A 803 -26.50 -35.25 -22.66
CA PRO A 803 -27.62 -34.80 -23.49
C PRO A 803 -28.91 -35.61 -23.25
N LYS A 804 -30.06 -34.95 -23.18
CA LYS A 804 -31.36 -35.65 -23.19
C LYS A 804 -31.84 -35.80 -24.63
N VAL A 805 -31.88 -37.02 -25.13
CA VAL A 805 -32.20 -37.31 -26.54
C VAL A 805 -33.60 -37.92 -26.66
N LYS A 806 -34.41 -37.44 -27.62
CA LYS A 806 -35.72 -38.06 -27.94
C LYS A 806 -35.51 -39.42 -28.61
N PRO A 807 -36.47 -40.37 -28.49
CA PRO A 807 -36.34 -41.70 -29.11
C PRO A 807 -36.05 -41.64 -30.62
N VAL A 808 -35.08 -42.45 -31.07
CA VAL A 808 -34.69 -42.56 -32.48
C VAL A 808 -35.25 -43.86 -33.07
N LEU A 809 -35.89 -43.76 -34.23
CA LEU A 809 -36.56 -44.87 -34.91
C LEU A 809 -35.72 -45.39 -36.08
N ALA A 810 -35.86 -46.67 -36.42
CA ALA A 810 -35.30 -47.21 -37.66
C ALA A 810 -35.75 -46.38 -38.87
N GLY A 811 -34.80 -46.03 -39.74
CA GLY A 811 -35.01 -45.15 -40.89
C GLY A 811 -34.91 -43.65 -40.60
N ALA A 812 -34.75 -43.22 -39.33
CA ALA A 812 -34.59 -41.81 -38.99
C ALA A 812 -33.33 -41.21 -39.63
N THR A 813 -33.47 -39.98 -40.13
CA THR A 813 -32.39 -39.15 -40.70
C THR A 813 -32.12 -37.89 -39.88
N LYS A 814 -32.77 -37.77 -38.73
CA LYS A 814 -32.61 -36.66 -37.78
C LYS A 814 -32.74 -37.17 -36.35
N MET A 815 -32.03 -36.52 -35.43
CA MET A 815 -32.11 -36.71 -33.99
C MET A 815 -32.32 -35.36 -33.33
N THR A 816 -33.21 -35.29 -32.34
CA THR A 816 -33.50 -34.06 -31.60
C THR A 816 -33.46 -34.32 -30.10
N GLY A 817 -33.19 -33.27 -29.33
CA GLY A 817 -33.09 -33.36 -27.88
C GLY A 817 -32.73 -32.01 -27.26
N THR A 818 -32.33 -32.07 -25.99
CA THR A 818 -31.86 -30.92 -25.23
C THR A 818 -30.48 -31.18 -24.61
N ALA A 819 -29.63 -30.16 -24.55
CA ALA A 819 -28.28 -30.23 -23.97
C ALA A 819 -27.82 -28.82 -23.51
N LEU A 820 -26.54 -28.68 -23.13
CA LEU A 820 -25.96 -27.38 -22.77
C LEU A 820 -26.10 -26.38 -23.93
N ALA A 821 -26.76 -25.25 -23.68
CA ALA A 821 -26.95 -24.18 -24.66
C ALA A 821 -25.59 -23.67 -25.19
N GLY A 822 -25.49 -23.46 -26.51
CA GLY A 822 -24.24 -23.08 -27.18
C GLY A 822 -23.20 -24.20 -27.30
N GLY A 823 -23.44 -25.37 -26.69
CA GLY A 823 -22.58 -26.54 -26.82
C GLY A 823 -22.64 -27.20 -28.21
N THR A 824 -21.73 -28.14 -28.46
CA THR A 824 -21.69 -28.92 -29.71
C THR A 824 -22.01 -30.38 -29.42
N ILE A 825 -23.07 -30.90 -30.03
CA ILE A 825 -23.44 -32.32 -30.00
C ILE A 825 -22.56 -33.09 -30.98
N THR A 826 -22.01 -34.20 -30.51
CA THR A 826 -21.35 -35.22 -31.33
C THR A 826 -22.12 -36.53 -31.20
N VAL A 827 -22.48 -37.13 -32.34
CA VAL A 827 -23.11 -38.45 -32.40
C VAL A 827 -22.13 -39.43 -33.01
N LYS A 828 -21.86 -40.52 -32.30
CA LYS A 828 -21.05 -41.65 -32.76
C LYS A 828 -21.90 -42.91 -32.88
N ASP A 829 -21.48 -43.83 -33.74
CA ASP A 829 -22.04 -45.18 -33.78
C ASP A 829 -21.44 -46.07 -32.68
N ALA A 830 -21.88 -47.33 -32.62
CA ALA A 830 -21.37 -48.32 -31.66
C ALA A 830 -19.87 -48.64 -31.84
N LYS A 831 -19.28 -48.34 -33.00
CA LYS A 831 -17.84 -48.49 -33.30
C LYS A 831 -17.06 -47.21 -33.01
N GLN A 832 -17.64 -46.25 -32.29
CA GLN A 832 -17.05 -44.94 -31.96
C GLN A 832 -16.80 -44.03 -33.17
N LYS A 833 -17.29 -44.36 -34.37
CA LYS A 833 -17.14 -43.50 -35.55
C LYS A 833 -18.10 -42.32 -35.45
N LYS A 834 -17.59 -41.10 -35.60
CA LYS A 834 -18.42 -39.88 -35.65
C LYS A 834 -19.30 -39.89 -36.90
N ILE A 835 -20.61 -39.82 -36.72
CA ILE A 835 -21.60 -39.87 -37.81
C ILE A 835 -22.42 -38.58 -37.95
N ALA A 836 -22.46 -37.73 -36.92
CA ALA A 836 -23.09 -36.41 -36.99
C ALA A 836 -22.55 -35.42 -35.96
N THR A 837 -22.79 -34.13 -36.23
CA THR A 837 -22.50 -33.01 -35.33
C THR A 837 -23.63 -31.99 -35.41
N ALA A 838 -23.95 -31.31 -34.31
CA ALA A 838 -24.93 -30.21 -34.31
C ALA A 838 -24.65 -29.18 -33.22
N LYS A 839 -24.95 -27.90 -33.45
CA LYS A 839 -24.95 -26.90 -32.38
C LYS A 839 -26.24 -26.97 -31.57
N VAL A 840 -26.13 -26.68 -30.28
CA VAL A 840 -27.27 -26.48 -29.37
C VAL A 840 -27.63 -25.00 -29.37
N ASP A 841 -28.90 -24.67 -29.55
CA ASP A 841 -29.36 -23.28 -29.56
C ASP A 841 -29.33 -22.63 -28.16
N ALA A 842 -29.64 -21.34 -28.09
CA ALA A 842 -29.66 -20.57 -26.84
C ALA A 842 -30.73 -21.06 -25.84
N LYS A 843 -31.74 -21.82 -26.29
CA LYS A 843 -32.79 -22.43 -25.46
C LYS A 843 -32.44 -23.87 -25.05
N GLY A 844 -31.26 -24.36 -25.40
CA GLY A 844 -30.80 -25.70 -25.06
C GLY A 844 -31.32 -26.80 -25.98
N HIS A 845 -31.93 -26.50 -27.14
CA HIS A 845 -32.42 -27.51 -28.08
C HIS A 845 -31.40 -27.79 -29.20
N PHE A 846 -31.39 -29.02 -29.70
CA PHE A 846 -30.57 -29.38 -30.86
C PHE A 846 -31.33 -30.26 -31.86
N SER A 847 -30.89 -30.19 -33.13
CA SER A 847 -31.34 -31.06 -34.21
C SER A 847 -30.15 -31.50 -35.06
N ALA A 848 -29.72 -32.77 -34.90
CA ALA A 848 -28.62 -33.36 -35.66
C ALA A 848 -29.14 -34.13 -36.88
N LYS A 849 -28.56 -33.86 -38.05
CA LYS A 849 -28.82 -34.64 -39.28
C LYS A 849 -28.01 -35.93 -39.23
N LEU A 850 -28.67 -37.08 -39.38
CA LEU A 850 -28.08 -38.41 -39.31
C LEU A 850 -28.12 -39.10 -40.69
N PRO A 851 -27.15 -39.98 -40.99
CA PRO A 851 -27.38 -41.01 -42.01
C PRO A 851 -28.55 -41.91 -41.58
N LYS A 852 -29.18 -42.61 -42.54
CA LYS A 852 -30.33 -43.47 -42.28
C LYS A 852 -29.99 -44.55 -41.25
N GLN A 853 -30.70 -44.55 -40.11
CA GLN A 853 -30.39 -45.44 -38.99
C GLN A 853 -31.01 -46.84 -39.14
N VAL A 854 -30.27 -47.86 -38.70
CA VAL A 854 -30.70 -49.27 -38.70
C VAL A 854 -31.33 -49.62 -37.35
N GLY A 855 -32.44 -50.37 -37.36
CA GLY A 855 -33.09 -50.82 -36.11
C GLY A 855 -32.18 -51.73 -35.28
N GLY A 856 -32.14 -51.51 -33.96
CA GLY A 856 -31.34 -52.30 -33.03
C GLY A 856 -29.91 -51.78 -32.79
N SER A 857 -29.42 -50.82 -33.60
CA SER A 857 -28.11 -50.19 -33.36
C SER A 857 -28.13 -49.26 -32.14
N SER A 858 -26.95 -48.94 -31.61
CA SER A 858 -26.76 -47.97 -30.52
C SER A 858 -26.04 -46.73 -31.04
N LEU A 859 -26.50 -45.56 -30.59
CA LEU A 859 -25.86 -44.27 -30.84
C LEU A 859 -25.30 -43.72 -29.53
N ILE A 860 -24.09 -43.19 -29.59
CA ILE A 860 -23.40 -42.57 -28.46
C ILE A 860 -23.44 -41.07 -28.67
N VAL A 861 -24.16 -40.36 -27.81
CA VAL A 861 -24.39 -38.91 -27.94
C VAL A 861 -23.71 -38.18 -26.80
N THR A 862 -22.83 -37.25 -27.12
CA THR A 862 -22.17 -36.36 -26.17
C THR A 862 -22.41 -34.90 -26.56
N VAL A 863 -22.42 -34.02 -25.57
CA VAL A 863 -22.24 -32.57 -25.76
C VAL A 863 -20.86 -32.15 -25.25
N THR A 864 -20.23 -31.26 -26.00
CA THR A 864 -18.98 -30.59 -25.66
C THR A 864 -19.25 -29.11 -25.42
N ASP A 865 -18.74 -28.55 -24.32
CA ASP A 865 -18.88 -27.13 -23.99
C ASP A 865 -17.87 -26.26 -24.77
N ILE A 866 -17.94 -24.94 -24.56
CA ILE A 866 -17.02 -23.99 -25.20
C ILE A 866 -15.56 -24.13 -24.72
N ALA A 867 -15.34 -24.82 -23.58
CA ALA A 867 -14.03 -25.18 -23.03
C ALA A 867 -13.52 -26.53 -23.52
N LYS A 868 -14.20 -27.11 -24.51
CA LYS A 868 -13.90 -28.41 -25.08
C LYS A 868 -14.03 -29.56 -24.07
N ARG A 869 -14.65 -29.35 -22.91
CA ARG A 869 -15.00 -30.43 -21.97
C ARG A 869 -16.21 -31.20 -22.48
N THR A 870 -16.13 -32.52 -22.40
CA THR A 870 -17.17 -33.41 -22.93
C THR A 870 -17.97 -34.04 -21.80
N SER A 871 -19.29 -34.06 -21.97
CA SER A 871 -20.23 -34.73 -21.05
C SER A 871 -20.06 -36.25 -21.02
N LYS A 872 -20.60 -36.88 -19.97
CA LYS A 872 -20.86 -38.33 -19.98
C LYS A 872 -21.75 -38.71 -21.18
N PRO A 873 -21.52 -39.85 -21.85
CA PRO A 873 -22.29 -40.24 -23.02
C PRO A 873 -23.74 -40.61 -22.68
N THR A 874 -24.65 -40.26 -23.58
CA THR A 874 -26.02 -40.80 -23.61
C THR A 874 -26.10 -41.87 -24.68
N ILE A 875 -26.40 -43.11 -24.26
CA ILE A 875 -26.56 -44.24 -25.17
C ILE A 875 -28.03 -44.31 -25.61
N VAL A 876 -28.27 -44.15 -26.90
CA VAL A 876 -29.60 -44.17 -27.52
C VAL A 876 -29.74 -45.41 -28.39
N LYS A 877 -30.62 -46.33 -27.99
CA LYS A 877 -30.93 -47.52 -28.80
C LYS A 877 -31.94 -47.15 -29.91
N VAL A 878 -31.58 -47.42 -31.16
CA VAL A 878 -32.46 -47.20 -32.31
C VAL A 878 -33.55 -48.26 -32.30
N LEU A 879 -34.80 -47.83 -32.25
CA LEU A 879 -35.93 -48.72 -32.10
C LEU A 879 -36.26 -49.39 -33.44
N PRO A 880 -36.24 -50.73 -33.51
CA PRO A 880 -36.56 -51.45 -34.73
C PRO A 880 -38.02 -51.22 -35.13
N ALA A 881 -38.31 -51.30 -36.44
CA ALA A 881 -39.68 -51.39 -36.90
C ALA A 881 -40.27 -52.74 -36.47
N PRO A 882 -41.60 -52.83 -36.26
CA PRO A 882 -42.24 -54.11 -35.97
C PRO A 882 -41.98 -55.15 -37.05
N THR A 883 -41.85 -56.40 -36.65
CA THR A 883 -41.78 -57.57 -37.53
C THR A 883 -43.11 -57.80 -38.25
N ALA A 884 -43.05 -58.46 -39.42
CA ALA A 884 -44.24 -58.75 -40.20
C ALA A 884 -45.21 -59.67 -39.44
N PRO A 885 -46.53 -59.40 -39.43
CA PRO A 885 -47.49 -60.24 -38.74
C PRO A 885 -47.59 -61.62 -39.41
N LYS A 886 -47.62 -62.71 -38.64
CA LYS A 886 -48.00 -64.02 -39.18
C LYS A 886 -49.51 -64.05 -39.35
N VAL A 887 -49.99 -64.51 -40.50
CA VAL A 887 -51.42 -64.55 -40.82
C VAL A 887 -51.82 -66.00 -41.05
N LYS A 888 -52.90 -66.47 -40.42
CA LYS A 888 -53.48 -67.79 -40.70
C LYS A 888 -54.11 -67.81 -42.10
N SER A 889 -54.33 -68.99 -42.67
CA SER A 889 -54.98 -69.11 -43.98
C SER A 889 -56.37 -68.45 -43.98
N VAL A 890 -56.66 -67.63 -45.00
CA VAL A 890 -57.95 -66.96 -45.21
C VAL A 890 -58.69 -67.64 -46.35
N TYR A 891 -59.97 -67.95 -46.15
CA TYR A 891 -60.81 -68.65 -47.12
C TYR A 891 -61.94 -67.75 -47.65
N ALA A 892 -62.38 -68.00 -48.88
CA ALA A 892 -63.47 -67.25 -49.51
C ALA A 892 -64.74 -67.30 -48.63
N GLY A 893 -65.36 -66.14 -48.39
CA GLY A 893 -66.54 -66.01 -47.52
C GLY A 893 -66.26 -65.75 -46.03
N GLN A 894 -65.02 -65.92 -45.55
CA GLN A 894 -64.65 -65.56 -44.18
C GLN A 894 -64.68 -64.03 -43.98
N THR A 895 -65.11 -63.59 -42.79
CA THR A 895 -65.24 -62.17 -42.40
C THR A 895 -64.22 -61.73 -41.37
N LYS A 896 -63.23 -62.58 -41.06
CA LYS A 896 -62.17 -62.31 -40.09
C LYS A 896 -60.81 -62.78 -40.62
N VAL A 897 -59.78 -61.98 -40.40
CA VAL A 897 -58.37 -62.35 -40.58
C VAL A 897 -57.76 -62.53 -39.20
N THR A 898 -57.18 -63.69 -38.94
CA THR A 898 -56.56 -64.01 -37.65
C THR A 898 -55.09 -64.36 -37.80
N GLY A 899 -54.31 -64.16 -36.76
CA GLY A 899 -52.88 -64.44 -36.79
C GLY A 899 -52.16 -64.03 -35.52
N THR A 900 -50.83 -63.99 -35.58
CA THR A 900 -49.96 -63.57 -34.48
C THR A 900 -49.05 -62.43 -34.91
N ALA A 901 -48.79 -61.48 -34.01
CA ALA A 901 -47.85 -60.39 -34.23
C ALA A 901 -47.29 -59.91 -32.89
N GLU A 902 -46.38 -58.93 -32.93
CA GLU A 902 -45.91 -58.27 -31.72
C GLU A 902 -47.08 -57.66 -30.92
N LYS A 903 -47.02 -57.85 -29.59
CA LYS A 903 -48.10 -57.53 -28.65
C LYS A 903 -48.42 -56.04 -28.64
N LYS A 904 -49.69 -55.68 -28.38
CA LYS A 904 -50.18 -54.29 -28.21
C LYS A 904 -49.96 -53.37 -29.43
N LEU A 905 -49.77 -53.93 -30.63
CA LEU A 905 -49.70 -53.16 -31.88
C LEU A 905 -51.07 -53.05 -32.56
N SER A 906 -51.23 -52.08 -33.46
CA SER A 906 -52.42 -51.97 -34.31
C SER A 906 -52.22 -52.79 -35.60
N VAL A 907 -53.17 -53.66 -35.93
CA VAL A 907 -53.16 -54.47 -37.16
C VAL A 907 -54.03 -53.83 -38.22
N TYR A 908 -53.58 -53.86 -39.47
CA TYR A 908 -54.27 -53.33 -40.63
C TYR A 908 -54.30 -54.38 -41.73
N VAL A 909 -55.45 -54.53 -42.38
CA VAL A 909 -55.65 -55.42 -43.54
C VAL A 909 -56.03 -54.56 -44.75
N LYS A 910 -55.29 -54.72 -45.85
CA LYS A 910 -55.56 -54.06 -47.13
C LYS A 910 -55.98 -55.06 -48.20
N ASP A 911 -56.84 -54.62 -49.11
CA ASP A 911 -57.20 -55.37 -50.32
C ASP A 911 -56.14 -55.20 -51.43
N ALA A 912 -56.37 -55.85 -52.58
CA ALA A 912 -55.49 -55.76 -53.75
C ALA A 912 -55.37 -54.34 -54.34
N LYS A 913 -56.34 -53.45 -54.07
CA LYS A 913 -56.32 -52.02 -54.45
C LYS A 913 -55.61 -51.15 -53.40
N LYS A 914 -54.96 -51.75 -52.40
CA LYS A 914 -54.28 -51.09 -51.27
C LYS A 914 -55.21 -50.31 -50.32
N LYS A 915 -56.53 -50.48 -50.42
CA LYS A 915 -57.51 -49.85 -49.51
C LYS A 915 -57.54 -50.62 -48.18
N VAL A 916 -57.51 -49.92 -47.05
CA VAL A 916 -57.66 -50.55 -45.72
C VAL A 916 -59.11 -51.03 -45.58
N ILE A 917 -59.29 -52.34 -45.47
CA ILE A 917 -60.59 -53.00 -45.36
C ILE A 917 -60.85 -53.56 -43.94
N GLY A 918 -59.87 -53.48 -43.05
CA GLY A 918 -60.02 -53.86 -41.65
C GLY A 918 -58.90 -53.31 -40.77
N LYS A 919 -59.23 -53.00 -39.52
CA LYS A 919 -58.31 -52.55 -38.47
C LYS A 919 -58.62 -53.29 -37.17
N GLY A 920 -57.60 -53.65 -36.41
CA GLY A 920 -57.74 -54.24 -35.08
C GLY A 920 -56.49 -54.04 -34.24
N THR A 921 -56.41 -54.72 -33.10
CA THR A 921 -55.27 -54.66 -32.18
C THR A 921 -54.75 -56.08 -31.91
N VAL A 922 -53.45 -56.17 -31.62
CA VAL A 922 -52.82 -57.41 -31.17
C VAL A 922 -52.98 -57.51 -29.65
N SER A 923 -53.60 -58.60 -29.19
CA SER A 923 -53.79 -58.89 -27.76
C SER A 923 -52.46 -58.98 -26.99
N ALA A 924 -52.54 -58.93 -25.66
CA ALA A 924 -51.39 -59.14 -24.78
C ALA A 924 -50.73 -60.53 -24.94
N LYS A 925 -51.47 -61.51 -25.49
CA LYS A 925 -50.97 -62.85 -25.82
C LYS A 925 -50.35 -62.95 -27.23
N GLY A 926 -50.30 -61.86 -28.00
CA GLY A 926 -49.70 -61.83 -29.34
C GLY A 926 -50.64 -62.25 -30.47
N ASN A 927 -51.91 -62.55 -30.17
CA ASN A 927 -52.92 -62.93 -31.16
C ASN A 927 -53.73 -61.72 -31.63
N TYR A 928 -54.17 -61.70 -32.89
CA TYR A 928 -55.12 -60.70 -33.40
C TYR A 928 -56.26 -61.34 -34.19
N SER A 929 -57.39 -60.64 -34.24
CA SER A 929 -58.56 -60.95 -35.07
C SER A 929 -59.14 -59.66 -35.63
N VAL A 930 -59.01 -59.46 -36.94
CA VAL A 930 -59.49 -58.26 -37.64
C VAL A 930 -60.71 -58.60 -38.48
N LYS A 931 -61.83 -57.90 -38.27
CA LYS A 931 -63.03 -58.05 -39.10
C LYS A 931 -62.81 -57.41 -40.48
N ILE A 932 -63.17 -58.12 -41.54
CA ILE A 932 -63.06 -57.66 -42.93
C ILE A 932 -64.33 -58.03 -43.73
N PRO A 933 -64.66 -57.30 -44.82
CA PRO A 933 -65.67 -57.73 -45.79
C PRO A 933 -65.29 -59.05 -46.47
N LYS A 934 -66.29 -59.84 -46.89
CA LYS A 934 -66.07 -61.11 -47.61
C LYS A 934 -65.21 -60.89 -48.87
N GLN A 935 -64.24 -61.76 -49.08
CA GLN A 935 -63.31 -61.68 -50.22
C GLN A 935 -63.53 -62.86 -51.19
N LYS A 936 -63.34 -62.61 -52.50
CA LYS A 936 -63.38 -63.66 -53.54
C LYS A 936 -62.13 -64.55 -53.46
N ALA A 937 -62.25 -65.81 -53.89
CA ALA A 937 -61.08 -66.70 -54.02
C ALA A 937 -60.03 -66.09 -54.96
N LYS A 938 -58.74 -66.35 -54.70
CA LYS A 938 -57.56 -65.75 -55.36
C LYS A 938 -57.34 -64.25 -55.09
N ALA A 939 -58.20 -63.57 -54.31
CA ALA A 939 -57.92 -62.20 -53.88
C ALA A 939 -56.65 -62.14 -53.02
N LYS A 940 -55.82 -61.10 -53.22
CA LYS A 940 -54.61 -60.85 -52.42
C LYS A 940 -54.93 -59.85 -51.32
N LEU A 941 -54.59 -60.21 -50.08
CA LEU A 941 -54.69 -59.36 -48.91
C LEU A 941 -53.28 -59.04 -48.39
N SER A 942 -53.07 -57.81 -47.94
CA SER A 942 -51.82 -57.37 -47.32
C SER A 942 -52.08 -57.00 -45.87
N VAL A 943 -51.46 -57.74 -44.94
CA VAL A 943 -51.60 -57.51 -43.50
C VAL A 943 -50.31 -56.89 -42.95
N TYR A 944 -50.41 -55.82 -42.19
CA TYR A 944 -49.27 -55.21 -41.52
C TYR A 944 -49.66 -54.70 -40.14
N VAL A 945 -48.65 -54.47 -39.29
CA VAL A 945 -48.83 -53.88 -37.97
C VAL A 945 -48.15 -52.53 -37.86
N LYS A 946 -48.70 -51.66 -37.01
CA LYS A 946 -48.18 -50.32 -36.72
C LYS A 946 -48.04 -50.17 -35.21
N ASN A 947 -46.87 -49.70 -34.77
CA ASN A 947 -46.66 -49.40 -33.35
C ASN A 947 -47.19 -48.02 -32.95
N THR A 948 -47.19 -47.75 -31.65
CA THR A 948 -47.66 -46.47 -31.07
C THR A 948 -46.82 -45.27 -31.52
N ARG A 949 -45.59 -45.50 -31.99
CA ARG A 949 -44.67 -44.49 -32.56
C ARG A 949 -44.79 -44.35 -34.08
N GLY A 950 -45.72 -45.05 -34.69
CA GLY A 950 -46.06 -44.94 -36.10
C GLY A 950 -45.21 -45.75 -37.09
N GLN A 951 -44.23 -46.54 -36.63
CA GLN A 951 -43.48 -47.45 -37.50
C GLN A 951 -44.37 -48.59 -37.97
N VAL A 952 -44.24 -48.94 -39.25
CA VAL A 952 -45.03 -49.96 -39.93
C VAL A 952 -44.15 -51.18 -40.21
N SER A 953 -44.69 -52.38 -39.98
CA SER A 953 -44.01 -53.62 -40.34
C SER A 953 -43.94 -53.81 -41.87
N PRO A 954 -43.05 -54.69 -42.36
CA PRO A 954 -43.25 -55.29 -43.66
C PRO A 954 -44.64 -55.94 -43.77
N VAL A 955 -45.18 -56.00 -44.99
CA VAL A 955 -46.50 -56.58 -45.25
C VAL A 955 -46.41 -58.10 -45.38
N THR A 956 -47.36 -58.81 -44.78
CA THR A 956 -47.59 -60.23 -45.03
C THR A 956 -48.69 -60.37 -46.06
N SER A 957 -48.34 -60.91 -47.22
CA SER A 957 -49.28 -61.15 -48.32
C SER A 957 -49.98 -62.49 -48.14
N VAL A 958 -51.31 -62.51 -48.26
CA VAL A 958 -52.13 -63.72 -48.15
C VAL A 958 -53.06 -63.81 -49.34
N THR A 959 -53.03 -64.94 -50.04
CA THR A 959 -54.00 -65.25 -51.10
C THR A 959 -55.19 -65.98 -50.50
N VAL A 960 -56.39 -65.47 -50.74
CA VAL A 960 -57.64 -66.08 -50.27
C VAL A 960 -57.87 -67.42 -50.97
N LYS A 961 -57.90 -68.51 -50.21
CA LYS A 961 -58.10 -69.88 -50.71
C LYS A 961 -59.59 -70.15 -50.99
N LYS A 962 -59.91 -71.10 -51.86
CA LYS A 962 -61.29 -71.59 -52.02
C LYS A 962 -61.77 -72.19 -50.69
N ALA A 963 -63.03 -71.93 -50.30
CA ALA A 963 -63.60 -72.48 -49.06
C ALA A 963 -63.46 -74.02 -49.07
N LYS A 964 -63.04 -74.61 -47.94
CA LYS A 964 -63.18 -76.06 -47.74
C LYS A 964 -64.68 -76.34 -47.68
N LYS A 965 -65.16 -77.24 -48.55
CA LYS A 965 -66.55 -77.72 -48.50
C LYS A 965 -66.81 -78.38 -47.15
#